data_AF-A0A2D5GWA4-F1
#
_entry.id   AF-A0A2D5GWA4-F1
#
_cell.length_a   1.000
_cell.length_b   1.000
_cell.length_c   1.000
_cell.angle_alpha   90.00
_cell.angle_beta   90.00
_cell.angle_gamma   90.00
#
_symmetry.space_group_name_H-M   'P 1'
#
loop_
_entity.id
_entity.type
_entity.pdbx_description
1 polymer ?
#
loop_
_entity_poly.entity_id
_entity_poly.type
_entity_poly.pdbx_seq_one_letter_code
_entity_poly.pdbx_strand_id
1 'polypeptide(L)'
;TTEVEKHHPLLITARFKGKTPDTAELFIKNASGESQQLPLTKHLDDPVFAARLPDITEALSYQVQTADWKSETFQVGVYILPELVQLNSNITPPDYTGQPIQNVEDSLSISAIIGSKVELVATFSKPVVTAALEATGQPPLEMIVDSDGLSARLTLKAESDQTWNLKLIDADQRENRTPPFVDLVVIPNLPPEIKITFPGRDTRVSPLEEALVQGTIVDDYGLQQVGIVYSIPGQPAHTIQLKNSKPNDLEFAAEHLLSLEQLQVQPDTLISYYLFAEDVSVAGSPRRISSDMFFMEVRHFEEIFRQGQSAGGAKGGKSGGNAQQAEKLAEQQKQIINATWKIIRREIKATVSADFKEDVSTLKQAQQALVTATLELAAKVKEQKSKAIIESITTKMQETVALLDSSLEAAKSEPLTSALSREQASYQLLLKLRAREHRVSQNKNGGGSKGGGSSRSQNQLQQLELTNKKQRYETENQASTPQAAQPDRESLQILNRLRELAQRQKDLNEQLKALADKQRFAKTDEEREEIERQLKRLRERQRELLRKADEVAQRMDQSKQPSSTKSRRELEQTRNHLQQSSESLKEGQISRALNSGTRAQQQLDQLKNDFRKKTANQFADTMRGLKQQAEQLDEKQKQISNQLDKQQQQAQSKERRSLRRNQGQRELANQLQDQENRLKSLMEQMKQVVQESEKSEPLLSKHLYDAIRKTRPFRPENALQNAAEFLNDGDNQRALEAEQRAAAGIDTMKQGIQIAAESVLGNDLEALKKARQELKSLTSELKQEESLAANTNQADPGKSSKRAASTPAEKARKQGNQQPSTQPSGSKPASGKNQPGQKSSGPTPFSDSKSNQPGKPGSPGSSPASSPGSSPGQGTGQKNSPVQLASAQSGSGSGQLRQPQNGTPVSQALAPKSLKGSRSSGQTSSAGGQGGPGSPASGPLTGNQFREWSDRMRDVEEMVGDPELRSKVAQIRERAQSMRADFKRHSKAPQGDLVNAQILEPLVELQNILSNEISKRGEETSLAPIDRDPVPEKYSDLVRRYYEELGNGK
;
A
#
# COMPACT_ATOMS: atom_id res chain seq x y z
N THR A 1 -47.20 21.54 46.28
CA THR A 1 -46.51 21.82 45.00
C THR A 1 -45.79 20.56 44.57
N THR A 2 -45.70 20.31 43.28
CA THR A 2 -44.96 19.21 42.65
C THR A 2 -43.89 19.80 41.74
N GLU A 3 -42.79 19.10 41.49
CA GLU A 3 -41.77 19.52 40.54
C GLU A 3 -41.64 18.50 39.39
N VAL A 4 -41.43 18.99 38.17
CA VAL A 4 -41.30 18.18 36.96
C VAL A 4 -40.08 18.67 36.15
N GLU A 5 -39.32 17.73 35.60
CA GLU A 5 -38.22 18.01 34.67
C GLU A 5 -38.79 18.64 33.38
N LYS A 6 -38.18 19.69 32.85
CA LYS A 6 -38.67 20.33 31.61
C LYS A 6 -38.78 19.31 30.48
N HIS A 7 -39.83 19.43 29.67
CA HIS A 7 -40.20 18.50 28.59
C HIS A 7 -40.57 17.07 29.04
N HIS A 8 -40.77 16.82 30.34
CA HIS A 8 -41.34 15.55 30.81
C HIS A 8 -42.86 15.58 30.95
N PRO A 9 -43.54 14.45 30.67
CA PRO A 9 -44.99 14.33 30.80
C PRO A 9 -45.42 14.21 32.26
N LEU A 10 -46.52 14.89 32.62
CA LEU A 10 -47.18 14.76 33.92
C LEU A 10 -48.52 14.03 33.78
N LEU A 11 -48.74 13.02 34.60
CA LEU A 11 -50.04 12.36 34.75
C LEU A 11 -50.76 12.90 35.98
N ILE A 12 -51.85 13.62 35.78
CA ILE A 12 -52.72 14.14 36.85
C ILE A 12 -53.89 13.16 37.01
N THR A 13 -54.12 12.70 38.25
CA THR A 13 -55.24 11.82 38.59
C THR A 13 -56.07 12.39 39.73
N ALA A 14 -57.40 12.33 39.59
CA ALA A 14 -58.38 12.77 40.58
C ALA A 14 -59.27 11.60 41.00
N ARG A 15 -59.20 11.19 42.27
CA ARG A 15 -60.04 10.12 42.84
C ARG A 15 -61.15 10.71 43.71
N PHE A 16 -62.40 10.47 43.34
CA PHE A 16 -63.57 10.92 44.09
C PHE A 16 -63.97 9.87 45.14
N LYS A 17 -64.25 10.31 46.38
CA LYS A 17 -64.62 9.44 47.53
C LYS A 17 -66.13 9.37 47.82
N GLY A 18 -66.95 9.99 46.97
CA GLY A 18 -68.41 10.09 47.15
C GLY A 18 -69.15 9.86 45.83
N LYS A 19 -70.25 10.59 45.60
CA LYS A 19 -70.93 10.60 44.28
C LYS A 19 -69.90 10.95 43.21
N THR A 20 -69.65 10.02 42.28
CA THR A 20 -68.72 10.23 41.18
C THR A 20 -69.40 11.12 40.14
N PRO A 21 -68.74 12.17 39.62
CA PRO A 21 -69.30 13.01 38.57
C PRO A 21 -69.27 12.28 37.22
N ASP A 22 -70.18 12.60 36.32
CA ASP A 22 -70.18 12.04 34.95
C ASP A 22 -69.07 12.64 34.08
N THR A 23 -68.71 13.90 34.35
CA THR A 23 -67.60 14.62 33.69
C THR A 23 -66.78 15.42 34.69
N ALA A 24 -65.48 15.55 34.43
CA ALA A 24 -64.57 16.42 35.16
C ALA A 24 -63.59 17.07 34.19
N GLU A 25 -63.20 18.31 34.46
CA GLU A 25 -62.29 19.11 33.65
C GLU A 25 -61.07 19.54 34.46
N LEU A 26 -59.92 19.52 33.82
CA LEU A 26 -58.66 20.05 34.34
C LEU A 26 -58.48 21.47 33.80
N PHE A 27 -58.60 22.46 34.67
CA PHE A 27 -58.25 23.85 34.39
C PHE A 27 -56.78 24.06 34.71
N ILE A 28 -56.03 24.59 33.76
CA ILE A 28 -54.59 24.86 33.85
C ILE A 28 -54.36 26.35 33.62
N LYS A 29 -53.43 26.94 34.36
CA LYS A 29 -52.91 28.29 34.13
C LYS A 29 -51.39 28.30 34.24
N ASN A 30 -50.72 28.66 33.14
CA ASN A 30 -49.26 28.70 33.02
C ASN A 30 -48.66 29.99 33.62
N ALA A 31 -47.34 30.01 33.81
CA ALA A 31 -46.60 31.21 34.23
C ALA A 31 -46.76 32.39 33.24
N SER A 32 -46.88 32.11 31.94
CA SER A 32 -47.26 33.06 30.89
C SER A 32 -48.63 33.76 31.13
N GLY A 33 -49.46 33.24 32.03
CA GLY A 33 -50.81 33.71 32.31
C GLY A 33 -51.90 33.08 31.43
N GLU A 34 -51.51 32.34 30.38
CA GLU A 34 -52.40 31.58 29.52
C GLU A 34 -53.14 30.51 30.32
N SER A 35 -54.42 30.29 29.99
CA SER A 35 -55.28 29.31 30.67
C SER A 35 -55.88 28.34 29.66
N GLN A 36 -55.83 27.05 29.98
CA GLN A 36 -56.30 25.95 29.15
C GLN A 36 -57.23 25.03 29.94
N GLN A 37 -58.26 24.50 29.27
CA GLN A 37 -59.14 23.45 29.80
C GLN A 37 -58.83 22.13 29.07
N LEU A 38 -58.78 21.03 29.81
CA LEU A 38 -58.62 19.67 29.27
C LEU A 38 -59.64 18.73 29.94
N PRO A 39 -60.43 17.95 29.17
CA PRO A 39 -61.33 16.97 29.77
C PRO A 39 -60.52 15.85 30.43
N LEU A 40 -60.90 15.46 31.65
CA LEU A 40 -60.32 14.29 32.31
C LEU A 40 -61.02 13.02 31.82
N THR A 41 -60.24 12.03 31.39
CA THR A 41 -60.76 10.72 30.97
C THR A 41 -60.95 9.79 32.17
N LYS A 42 -62.13 9.16 32.29
CA LYS A 42 -62.38 8.09 33.28
C LYS A 42 -61.88 6.74 32.72
N HIS A 43 -61.13 5.99 33.52
CA HIS A 43 -60.71 4.62 33.17
C HIS A 43 -61.55 3.59 33.95
N LEU A 44 -62.29 2.74 33.23
CA LEU A 44 -62.91 1.48 33.68
C LEU A 44 -63.44 1.46 35.14
N ASP A 45 -64.67 1.95 35.32
CA ASP A 45 -65.54 1.87 36.52
C ASP A 45 -65.03 2.43 37.86
N ASP A 46 -63.73 2.46 38.15
CA ASP A 46 -63.11 3.10 39.33
C ASP A 46 -63.47 4.61 39.35
N PRO A 47 -63.65 5.27 40.52
CA PRO A 47 -64.00 6.69 40.60
C PRO A 47 -62.76 7.58 40.40
N VAL A 48 -61.94 7.24 39.40
CA VAL A 48 -60.66 7.88 39.07
C VAL A 48 -60.71 8.47 37.66
N PHE A 49 -60.48 9.77 37.62
CA PHE A 49 -60.35 10.58 36.42
C PHE A 49 -58.88 10.92 36.19
N ALA A 50 -58.41 10.87 34.94
CA ALA A 50 -57.00 11.09 34.59
C ALA A 50 -56.84 11.97 33.34
N ALA A 51 -55.83 12.84 33.36
CA ALA A 51 -55.35 13.59 32.20
C ALA A 51 -53.82 13.56 32.18
N ARG A 52 -53.25 13.44 30.97
CA ARG A 52 -51.80 13.45 30.76
C ARG A 52 -51.40 14.70 29.99
N LEU A 53 -50.54 15.50 30.61
CA LEU A 53 -49.81 16.56 29.93
C LEU A 53 -48.59 15.91 29.25
N PRO A 54 -48.40 16.04 27.92
CA PRO A 54 -47.35 15.33 27.20
C PRO A 54 -45.97 15.97 27.34
N ASP A 55 -45.94 17.30 27.51
CA ASP A 55 -44.76 18.16 27.64
C ASP A 55 -45.13 19.26 28.65
N ILE A 56 -44.22 19.61 29.56
CA ILE A 56 -44.31 20.81 30.40
C ILE A 56 -43.07 21.67 30.16
N THR A 57 -43.29 22.85 29.59
CA THR A 57 -42.26 23.84 29.21
C THR A 57 -42.01 24.90 30.29
N GLU A 58 -43.03 25.22 31.08
CA GLU A 58 -43.06 26.30 32.08
C GLU A 58 -43.79 25.87 33.35
N ALA A 59 -43.52 26.54 34.46
CA ALA A 59 -44.27 26.33 35.70
C ALA A 59 -45.76 26.65 35.48
N LEU A 60 -46.63 25.86 36.09
CA LEU A 60 -48.09 25.98 35.93
C LEU A 60 -48.83 25.73 37.24
N SER A 61 -50.09 26.14 37.26
CA SER A 61 -51.05 25.84 38.32
C SER A 61 -52.26 25.14 37.73
N TYR A 62 -52.88 24.23 38.46
CA TYR A 62 -54.06 23.51 37.99
C TYR A 62 -55.12 23.32 39.07
N GLN A 63 -56.38 23.22 38.62
CA GLN A 63 -57.55 22.87 39.43
C GLN A 63 -58.36 21.81 38.68
N VAL A 64 -58.96 20.88 39.43
CA VAL A 64 -59.97 19.95 38.90
C VAL A 64 -61.34 20.54 39.21
N GLN A 65 -62.15 20.74 38.17
CA GLN A 65 -63.50 21.27 38.26
C GLN A 65 -64.53 20.22 37.77
N THR A 66 -65.68 20.19 38.43
CA THR A 66 -66.89 19.49 38.00
C THR A 66 -68.04 20.51 37.93
N ALA A 67 -69.26 20.08 37.59
CA ALA A 67 -70.43 20.97 37.59
C ALA A 67 -70.69 21.62 38.97
N ASP A 68 -70.53 20.85 40.05
CA ASP A 68 -70.93 21.24 41.41
C ASP A 68 -69.75 21.52 42.37
N TRP A 69 -68.51 21.29 41.94
CA TRP A 69 -67.33 21.33 42.83
C TRP A 69 -66.03 21.76 42.13
N LYS A 70 -65.08 22.29 42.92
CA LYS A 70 -63.71 22.63 42.49
C LYS A 70 -62.69 22.17 43.53
N SER A 71 -61.54 21.70 43.08
CA SER A 71 -60.40 21.41 43.93
C SER A 71 -59.68 22.67 44.42
N GLU A 72 -58.80 22.49 45.40
CA GLU A 72 -57.73 23.44 45.69
C GLU A 72 -56.82 23.65 44.47
N THR A 73 -56.07 24.75 44.46
CA THR A 73 -55.06 25.06 43.43
C THR A 73 -53.79 24.26 43.67
N PHE A 74 -53.49 23.32 42.80
CA PHE A 74 -52.20 22.65 42.77
C PHE A 74 -51.19 23.48 41.97
N GLN A 75 -49.92 23.45 42.36
CA GLN A 75 -48.81 24.12 41.67
C GLN A 75 -47.79 23.10 41.20
N VAL A 76 -47.28 23.29 39.99
CA VAL A 76 -46.23 22.49 39.34
C VAL A 76 -45.06 23.42 38.99
N GLY A 77 -43.94 23.25 39.67
CA GLY A 77 -42.66 23.86 39.30
C GLY A 77 -41.98 23.07 38.18
N VAL A 78 -41.17 23.76 37.38
CA VAL A 78 -40.33 23.15 36.34
C VAL A 78 -38.87 23.38 36.66
N TYR A 79 -38.08 22.31 36.63
CA TYR A 79 -36.62 22.37 36.73
C TYR A 79 -35.94 21.89 35.44
N ILE A 80 -34.68 22.26 35.29
CA ILE A 80 -33.77 21.79 34.25
C ILE A 80 -32.58 21.16 34.97
N LEU A 81 -32.11 19.99 34.53
CA LEU A 81 -30.94 19.32 35.09
C LEU A 81 -29.63 19.99 34.62
N PRO A 82 -28.52 19.87 35.37
CA PRO A 82 -27.23 20.35 34.89
C PRO A 82 -26.77 19.54 33.68
N GLU A 83 -26.29 20.21 32.63
CA GLU A 83 -25.76 19.58 31.41
C GLU A 83 -24.46 20.23 30.99
N LEU A 84 -23.58 19.46 30.35
CA LEU A 84 -22.37 19.97 29.70
C LEU A 84 -22.76 20.68 28.39
N VAL A 85 -22.36 21.95 28.27
CA VAL A 85 -22.58 22.77 27.06
C VAL A 85 -21.35 22.75 26.15
N GLN A 86 -20.14 22.74 26.72
CA GLN A 86 -18.88 22.74 25.98
C GLN A 86 -17.75 22.16 26.83
N LEU A 87 -16.87 21.34 26.23
CA LEU A 87 -15.63 20.87 26.87
C LEU A 87 -14.40 21.25 26.03
N ASN A 88 -13.62 22.21 26.52
CA ASN A 88 -12.37 22.63 25.89
C ASN A 88 -11.17 21.97 26.58
N SER A 89 -10.13 21.64 25.81
CA SER A 89 -8.90 21.01 26.31
C SER A 89 -7.67 21.77 25.84
N ASN A 90 -6.86 22.22 26.81
CA ASN A 90 -5.55 22.85 26.60
C ASN A 90 -4.47 21.80 26.92
N ILE A 91 -3.76 21.34 25.89
CA ILE A 91 -2.79 20.25 25.97
C ILE A 91 -1.39 20.84 25.82
N THR A 92 -0.58 20.74 26.88
CA THR A 92 0.85 21.07 26.86
C THR A 92 1.66 19.78 26.70
N PRO A 93 2.29 19.54 25.53
CA PRO A 93 3.15 18.37 25.32
C PRO A 93 4.39 18.37 26.23
N PRO A 94 5.04 17.22 26.45
CA PRO A 94 6.32 17.14 27.15
C PRO A 94 7.44 17.86 26.39
N ASP A 95 8.40 18.43 27.13
CA ASP A 95 9.58 19.11 26.59
C ASP A 95 10.34 18.28 25.54
N TYR A 96 10.41 16.95 25.72
CA TYR A 96 11.12 16.04 24.80
C TYR A 96 10.52 16.01 23.39
N THR A 97 9.27 16.43 23.22
CA THR A 97 8.57 16.41 21.91
C THR A 97 8.87 17.63 21.06
N GLY A 98 9.34 18.73 21.66
CA GLY A 98 9.50 20.03 21.00
C GLY A 98 8.22 20.64 20.42
N GLN A 99 7.04 20.10 20.74
CA GLN A 99 5.76 20.51 20.15
C GLN A 99 5.16 21.74 20.86
N PRO A 100 4.45 22.62 20.13
CA PRO A 100 3.71 23.72 20.74
C PRO A 100 2.47 23.21 21.51
N ILE A 101 1.98 24.03 22.43
CA ILE A 101 0.69 23.84 23.11
C ILE A 101 -0.44 23.71 22.08
N GLN A 102 -1.33 22.74 22.27
CA GLN A 102 -2.45 22.43 21.40
C GLN A 102 -3.78 22.72 22.13
N ASN A 103 -4.66 23.50 21.50
CA ASN A 103 -6.01 23.75 22.00
C ASN A 103 -7.02 22.96 21.17
N VAL A 104 -7.88 22.19 21.85
CA VAL A 104 -8.99 21.45 21.25
C VAL A 104 -10.28 22.04 21.82
N GLU A 105 -11.11 22.62 20.94
CA GLU A 105 -12.43 23.16 21.32
C GLU A 105 -13.51 22.09 21.19
N ASP A 106 -14.42 22.06 22.16
CA ASP A 106 -15.64 21.23 22.20
C ASP A 106 -15.44 19.74 21.80
N SER A 107 -14.57 19.03 22.52
CA SER A 107 -14.34 17.60 22.30
C SER A 107 -14.42 16.78 23.59
N LEU A 108 -15.22 15.72 23.52
CA LEU A 108 -15.29 14.64 24.53
C LEU A 108 -14.17 13.60 24.37
N SER A 109 -13.43 13.60 23.26
CA SER A 109 -12.30 12.72 23.03
C SER A 109 -11.01 13.52 22.89
N ILE A 110 -10.04 13.22 23.74
CA ILE A 110 -8.82 13.98 23.96
C ILE A 110 -7.66 13.04 23.62
N SER A 111 -6.77 13.47 22.71
CA SER A 111 -5.55 12.71 22.42
C SER A 111 -4.33 13.52 22.83
N ALA A 112 -3.47 12.92 23.67
CA ALA A 112 -2.31 13.57 24.24
C ALA A 112 -1.10 12.63 24.26
N ILE A 113 0.11 13.17 24.18
CA ILE A 113 1.34 12.39 24.23
C ILE A 113 1.63 11.96 25.67
N ILE A 114 2.18 10.77 25.89
CA ILE A 114 2.53 10.30 27.25
C ILE A 114 3.42 11.33 27.98
N GLY A 115 3.02 11.71 29.20
CA GLY A 115 3.62 12.77 29.99
C GLY A 115 3.03 14.17 29.79
N SER A 116 2.17 14.40 28.78
CA SER A 116 1.54 15.71 28.54
C SER A 116 0.74 16.19 29.75
N LYS A 117 0.74 17.51 29.99
CA LYS A 117 -0.19 18.15 30.92
C LYS A 117 -1.46 18.53 30.15
N VAL A 118 -2.61 18.01 30.59
CA VAL A 118 -3.91 18.29 30.00
C VAL A 118 -4.72 19.13 30.99
N GLU A 119 -5.16 20.30 30.56
CA GLU A 119 -6.09 21.17 31.28
C GLU A 119 -7.47 21.11 30.58
N LEU A 120 -8.47 20.59 31.29
CA LEU A 120 -9.85 20.51 30.84
C LEU A 120 -10.63 21.69 31.40
N VAL A 121 -11.42 22.35 30.55
CA VAL A 121 -12.30 23.46 30.91
C VAL A 121 -13.71 23.15 30.42
N ALA A 122 -14.57 22.75 31.36
CA ALA A 122 -15.98 22.46 31.11
C ALA A 122 -16.84 23.71 31.33
N THR A 123 -17.90 23.85 30.53
CA THR A 123 -18.93 24.90 30.67
C THR A 123 -20.32 24.27 30.71
N PHE A 124 -21.20 24.76 31.58
CA PHE A 124 -22.46 24.11 31.94
C PHE A 124 -23.70 24.92 31.57
N SER A 125 -24.85 24.24 31.47
CA SER A 125 -26.15 24.85 31.13
C SER A 125 -26.73 25.74 32.24
N LYS A 126 -26.26 25.55 33.49
CA LYS A 126 -26.65 26.29 34.68
C LYS A 126 -25.57 26.12 35.77
N PRO A 127 -25.59 26.91 36.86
CA PRO A 127 -24.65 26.75 37.97
C PRO A 127 -24.70 25.36 38.61
N VAL A 128 -23.53 24.76 38.83
CA VAL A 128 -23.32 23.50 39.58
C VAL A 128 -22.57 23.77 40.89
N VAL A 129 -22.70 22.87 41.86
CA VAL A 129 -21.92 22.89 43.11
C VAL A 129 -20.73 21.91 43.01
N THR A 130 -20.90 20.78 42.32
CA THR A 130 -19.79 19.86 42.03
C THR A 130 -19.80 19.41 40.57
N ALA A 131 -18.60 19.18 40.04
CA ALA A 131 -18.35 18.51 38.78
C ALA A 131 -17.19 17.54 38.98
N ALA A 132 -17.32 16.29 38.53
CA ALA A 132 -16.29 15.26 38.70
C ALA A 132 -16.27 14.28 37.52
N LEU A 133 -15.08 13.75 37.23
CA LEU A 133 -14.90 12.66 36.27
C LEU A 133 -14.80 11.32 37.03
N GLU A 134 -15.79 10.44 36.86
CA GLU A 134 -15.88 9.14 37.52
C GLU A 134 -15.45 7.99 36.59
N ALA A 135 -14.45 7.19 36.99
CA ALA A 135 -14.03 5.98 36.29
C ALA A 135 -14.28 4.71 37.11
N THR A 136 -14.65 3.62 36.44
CA THR A 136 -15.00 2.34 37.08
C THR A 136 -13.81 1.75 37.85
N GLY A 137 -13.90 1.74 39.18
CA GLY A 137 -12.86 1.18 40.06
C GLY A 137 -11.71 2.13 40.40
N GLN A 138 -11.85 3.43 40.10
CA GLN A 138 -10.90 4.48 40.50
C GLN A 138 -11.62 5.57 41.33
N PRO A 139 -10.89 6.35 42.16
CA PRO A 139 -11.48 7.51 42.82
C PRO A 139 -11.93 8.58 41.79
N PRO A 140 -12.96 9.37 42.09
CA PRO A 140 -13.40 10.46 41.23
C PRO A 140 -12.33 11.55 41.12
N LEU A 141 -12.17 12.12 39.92
CA LEU A 141 -11.35 13.32 39.71
C LEU A 141 -12.23 14.56 39.82
N GLU A 142 -12.20 15.24 40.96
CA GLU A 142 -12.96 16.46 41.21
C GLU A 142 -12.44 17.63 40.34
N MET A 143 -13.36 18.34 39.67
CA MET A 143 -13.05 19.55 38.92
C MET A 143 -13.22 20.78 39.83
N ILE A 144 -12.31 21.75 39.73
CA ILE A 144 -12.40 23.02 40.44
C ILE A 144 -13.46 23.88 39.74
N VAL A 145 -14.66 23.94 40.33
CA VAL A 145 -15.77 24.79 39.89
C VAL A 145 -15.43 26.27 40.14
N ASP A 146 -15.74 27.16 39.19
CA ASP A 146 -15.54 28.60 39.32
C ASP A 146 -16.64 29.25 40.17
N SER A 147 -16.40 30.48 40.59
CA SER A 147 -17.24 31.31 41.46
C SER A 147 -18.66 31.62 40.93
N ASP A 148 -18.91 31.40 39.62
CA ASP A 148 -20.22 31.52 38.99
C ASP A 148 -20.99 30.18 38.92
N GLY A 149 -20.34 29.06 39.22
CA GLY A 149 -20.85 27.70 39.04
C GLY A 149 -21.03 27.26 37.59
N LEU A 150 -20.78 28.12 36.60
CA LEU A 150 -21.06 27.87 35.18
C LEU A 150 -19.88 27.22 34.44
N SER A 151 -18.69 27.21 35.04
CA SER A 151 -17.53 26.51 34.50
C SER A 151 -16.75 25.75 35.58
N ALA A 152 -15.99 24.73 35.17
CA ALA A 152 -15.06 24.02 36.04
C ALA A 152 -13.78 23.62 35.30
N ARG A 153 -12.67 23.52 36.04
CA ARG A 153 -11.34 23.23 35.49
C ARG A 153 -10.70 22.03 36.18
N LEU A 154 -10.05 21.16 35.41
CA LEU A 154 -9.26 20.03 35.91
C LEU A 154 -7.92 19.98 35.19
N THR A 155 -6.83 19.82 35.94
CA THR A 155 -5.50 19.55 35.39
C THR A 155 -5.10 18.12 35.69
N LEU A 156 -4.75 17.35 34.67
CA LEU A 156 -4.26 15.98 34.78
C LEU A 156 -3.01 15.75 33.91
N LYS A 157 -2.37 14.60 34.07
CA LYS A 157 -1.22 14.17 33.29
C LYS A 157 -1.57 12.93 32.48
N ALA A 158 -1.22 12.93 31.20
CA ALA A 158 -1.49 11.82 30.29
C ALA A 158 -0.53 10.65 30.55
N GLU A 159 -0.95 9.64 31.33
CA GLU A 159 -0.09 8.49 31.69
C GLU A 159 -0.59 7.14 31.13
N SER A 160 -1.91 6.96 31.00
CA SER A 160 -2.55 5.81 30.37
C SER A 160 -3.84 6.23 29.68
N ASP A 161 -4.34 5.41 28.76
CA ASP A 161 -5.72 5.54 28.26
C ASP A 161 -6.71 5.46 29.44
N GLN A 162 -7.70 6.36 29.48
CA GLN A 162 -8.74 6.42 30.52
C GLN A 162 -10.06 6.93 29.93
N THR A 163 -11.18 6.40 30.44
CA THR A 163 -12.54 6.84 30.11
C THR A 163 -13.28 7.16 31.40
N TRP A 164 -13.89 8.33 31.47
CA TRP A 164 -14.67 8.78 32.62
C TRP A 164 -16.10 9.17 32.23
N ASN A 165 -17.02 9.07 33.18
CA ASN A 165 -18.32 9.74 33.11
C ASN A 165 -18.21 11.13 33.75
N LEU A 166 -18.62 12.19 33.06
CA LEU A 166 -18.74 13.51 33.68
C LEU A 166 -20.02 13.60 34.51
N LYS A 167 -19.88 13.58 35.83
CA LYS A 167 -20.96 13.76 36.79
C LYS A 167 -21.04 15.21 37.24
N LEU A 168 -22.26 15.77 37.26
CA LEU A 168 -22.57 17.15 37.65
C LEU A 168 -23.68 17.15 38.70
N ILE A 169 -23.55 17.97 39.75
CA ILE A 169 -24.58 18.09 40.80
C ILE A 169 -24.89 19.57 41.07
N ASP A 170 -26.17 19.94 41.06
CA ASP A 170 -26.64 21.30 41.36
C ASP A 170 -26.81 21.58 42.87
N ALA A 171 -27.21 22.81 43.22
CA ALA A 171 -27.43 23.23 44.60
C ALA A 171 -28.65 22.56 45.28
N ASP A 172 -29.58 21.99 44.49
CA ASP A 172 -30.74 21.24 44.95
C ASP A 172 -30.46 19.72 44.97
N GLN A 173 -29.19 19.32 44.85
CA GLN A 173 -28.71 17.93 44.76
C GLN A 173 -29.25 17.11 43.57
N ARG A 174 -29.67 17.76 42.47
CA ARG A 174 -30.07 17.06 41.24
C ARG A 174 -28.84 16.77 40.37
N GLU A 175 -28.71 15.52 39.94
CA GLU A 175 -27.62 15.03 39.09
C GLU A 175 -27.95 15.10 37.58
N ASN A 176 -26.94 15.04 36.72
CA ASN A 176 -27.14 14.98 35.27
C ASN A 176 -27.62 13.59 34.79
N ARG A 177 -28.79 13.55 34.14
CA ARG A 177 -29.53 12.31 33.78
C ARG A 177 -28.76 11.35 32.86
N THR A 178 -27.95 11.87 31.95
CA THR A 178 -27.08 11.08 31.06
C THR A 178 -25.68 11.69 31.05
N PRO A 179 -24.78 11.26 31.96
CA PRO A 179 -23.39 11.67 31.96
C PRO A 179 -22.73 11.42 30.60
N PRO A 180 -22.10 12.43 29.98
CA PRO A 180 -21.30 12.20 28.79
C PRO A 180 -19.99 11.48 29.17
N PHE A 181 -19.59 10.54 28.31
CA PHE A 181 -18.27 9.93 28.40
C PHE A 181 -17.21 10.93 27.94
N VAL A 182 -16.10 10.98 28.67
CA VAL A 182 -14.89 11.73 28.32
C VAL A 182 -13.75 10.72 28.19
N ASP A 183 -13.16 10.63 27.00
CA ASP A 183 -12.09 9.69 26.66
C ASP A 183 -10.75 10.42 26.56
N LEU A 184 -9.73 9.95 27.30
CA LEU A 184 -8.33 10.30 27.11
C LEU A 184 -7.59 9.14 26.44
N VAL A 185 -7.01 9.40 25.26
CA VAL A 185 -6.15 8.47 24.51
C VAL A 185 -4.71 8.95 24.58
N VAL A 186 -3.81 8.11 25.10
CA VAL A 186 -2.42 8.46 25.39
C VAL A 186 -1.48 7.87 24.35
N ILE A 187 -0.90 8.74 23.52
CA ILE A 187 0.06 8.35 22.47
C ILE A 187 1.40 8.00 23.14
N PRO A 188 1.87 6.74 23.03
CA PRO A 188 3.17 6.34 23.58
C PRO A 188 4.32 6.87 22.72
N ASN A 189 5.47 7.11 23.37
CA ASN A 189 6.75 7.37 22.70
C ASN A 189 7.45 6.03 22.41
N LEU A 190 7.73 5.79 21.12
CA LEU A 190 8.28 4.54 20.60
C LEU A 190 9.80 4.64 20.41
N PRO A 191 10.55 3.53 20.56
CA PRO A 191 11.98 3.50 20.23
C PRO A 191 12.21 3.59 18.71
N PRO A 192 13.28 4.25 18.24
CA PRO A 192 13.58 4.40 16.82
C PRO A 192 13.76 3.05 16.10
N GLU A 193 13.17 2.93 14.91
CA GLU A 193 13.39 1.81 14.01
C GLU A 193 14.70 2.00 13.24
N ILE A 194 15.57 0.98 13.25
CA ILE A 194 16.88 1.02 12.58
C ILE A 194 17.01 -0.14 11.61
N LYS A 195 17.16 0.16 10.32
CA LYS A 195 17.25 -0.84 9.24
C LYS A 195 18.50 -0.63 8.38
N ILE A 196 19.43 -1.58 8.41
CA ILE A 196 20.55 -1.61 7.46
C ILE A 196 20.01 -2.00 6.07
N THR A 197 20.25 -1.13 5.09
CA THR A 197 19.75 -1.25 3.70
C THR A 197 20.79 -1.86 2.77
N PHE A 198 22.08 -1.55 3.00
CA PHE A 198 23.20 -2.16 2.29
C PHE A 198 24.37 -2.42 3.27
N PRO A 199 25.04 -3.59 3.22
CA PRO A 199 24.75 -4.74 2.35
C PRO A 199 23.52 -5.56 2.76
N GLY A 200 22.92 -5.31 3.94
CA GLY A 200 21.72 -6.01 4.42
C GLY A 200 21.90 -7.51 4.74
N ARG A 201 23.15 -7.98 4.71
CA ARG A 201 23.60 -9.36 4.97
C ARG A 201 25.09 -9.35 5.29
N ASP A 202 25.60 -10.47 5.80
CA ASP A 202 27.04 -10.65 5.96
C ASP A 202 27.77 -10.63 4.60
N THR A 203 29.01 -10.13 4.62
CA THR A 203 29.85 -9.97 3.42
C THR A 203 31.21 -10.65 3.59
N ARG A 204 31.87 -10.91 2.45
CA ARG A 204 33.28 -11.32 2.40
C ARG A 204 34.08 -10.23 1.71
N VAL A 205 35.01 -9.64 2.42
CA VAL A 205 35.72 -8.40 2.04
C VAL A 205 37.23 -8.64 1.97
N SER A 206 37.90 -7.97 1.03
CA SER A 206 39.36 -7.93 0.97
C SER A 206 39.94 -7.02 2.08
N PRO A 207 41.15 -7.28 2.60
CA PRO A 207 41.87 -6.36 3.49
C PRO A 207 42.03 -4.93 2.94
N LEU A 208 41.98 -4.76 1.62
CA LEU A 208 42.13 -3.49 0.89
C LEU A 208 40.80 -2.99 0.30
N GLU A 209 39.66 -3.47 0.81
CA GLU A 209 38.33 -3.09 0.32
C GLU A 209 37.77 -1.90 1.10
N GLU A 210 36.91 -1.10 0.45
CA GLU A 210 36.17 -0.02 1.10
C GLU A 210 34.71 -0.47 1.29
N ALA A 211 34.39 -0.90 2.51
CA ALA A 211 33.12 -1.54 2.81
C ALA A 211 32.03 -0.48 3.10
N LEU A 212 31.18 -0.22 2.11
CA LEU A 212 30.02 0.66 2.22
C LEU A 212 28.94 0.03 3.13
N VAL A 213 28.51 0.78 4.14
CA VAL A 213 27.39 0.48 5.03
C VAL A 213 26.35 1.59 4.90
N GLN A 214 25.11 1.22 4.59
CA GLN A 214 23.97 2.13 4.51
C GLN A 214 22.80 1.61 5.36
N GLY A 215 21.99 2.53 5.88
CA GLY A 215 20.73 2.21 6.54
C GLY A 215 19.79 3.39 6.65
N THR A 216 18.54 3.10 7.01
CA THR A 216 17.51 4.08 7.31
C THR A 216 17.16 3.97 8.80
N ILE A 217 17.07 5.12 9.46
CA ILE A 217 16.65 5.24 10.86
C ILE A 217 15.42 6.15 10.89
N VAL A 218 14.38 5.76 11.62
CA VAL A 218 13.12 6.51 11.74
C VAL A 218 12.71 6.60 13.21
N ASP A 219 12.23 7.76 13.63
CA ASP A 219 11.82 8.07 15.01
C ASP A 219 10.49 8.89 15.02
N ASP A 220 9.79 8.93 16.16
CA ASP A 220 8.52 9.64 16.30
C ASP A 220 8.63 11.08 16.81
N TYR A 221 9.65 11.42 17.61
CA TYR A 221 9.85 12.77 18.17
C TYR A 221 11.18 13.43 17.80
N GLY A 222 12.25 12.68 17.55
CA GLY A 222 13.47 13.17 16.91
C GLY A 222 14.78 12.54 17.41
N LEU A 223 15.65 12.20 16.46
CA LEU A 223 16.94 11.56 16.72
C LEU A 223 17.97 12.55 17.32
N GLN A 224 18.50 12.27 18.51
CA GLN A 224 19.60 13.01 19.14
C GLN A 224 20.95 12.67 18.49
N GLN A 225 21.36 11.40 18.55
CA GLN A 225 22.62 10.89 18.01
C GLN A 225 22.35 9.73 17.06
N VAL A 226 23.15 9.61 16.00
CA VAL A 226 23.17 8.45 15.09
C VAL A 226 24.61 8.09 14.80
N GLY A 227 24.91 6.80 14.72
CA GLY A 227 26.23 6.35 14.31
C GLY A 227 26.31 4.86 13.96
N ILE A 228 27.54 4.41 13.70
CA ILE A 228 27.91 3.01 13.49
C ILE A 228 28.80 2.59 14.65
N VAL A 229 28.59 1.38 15.18
CA VAL A 229 29.59 0.70 15.99
C VAL A 229 30.17 -0.46 15.18
N TYR A 230 31.50 -0.60 15.19
CA TYR A 230 32.17 -1.80 14.71
C TYR A 230 33.13 -2.35 15.78
N SER A 231 33.28 -3.67 15.82
CA SER A 231 34.23 -4.36 16.70
C SER A 231 35.07 -5.37 15.91
N ILE A 232 36.35 -5.43 16.27
CA ILE A 232 37.31 -6.45 15.82
C ILE A 232 37.71 -7.24 17.07
N PRO A 233 37.64 -8.59 17.08
CA PRO A 233 37.92 -9.36 18.29
C PRO A 233 39.33 -9.12 18.82
N GLY A 234 39.42 -8.74 20.11
CA GLY A 234 40.67 -8.35 20.76
C GLY A 234 40.97 -6.84 20.74
N GLN A 235 40.16 -6.03 20.07
CA GLN A 235 40.17 -4.56 20.12
C GLN A 235 38.90 -4.05 20.86
N PRO A 236 38.91 -2.82 21.40
CA PRO A 236 37.68 -2.18 21.87
C PRO A 236 36.71 -1.93 20.71
N ALA A 237 35.42 -1.82 21.01
CA ALA A 237 34.42 -1.42 20.02
C ALA A 237 34.59 0.07 19.67
N HIS A 238 34.68 0.38 18.38
CA HIS A 238 34.84 1.73 17.86
C HIS A 238 33.47 2.30 17.45
N THR A 239 33.16 3.51 17.90
CA THR A 239 31.89 4.20 17.65
C THR A 239 32.14 5.40 16.73
N ILE A 240 31.56 5.36 15.52
CA ILE A 240 31.61 6.44 14.53
C ILE A 240 30.28 7.20 14.60
N GLN A 241 30.32 8.49 14.93
CA GLN A 241 29.13 9.35 14.93
C GLN A 241 28.90 9.89 13.51
N LEU A 242 27.68 9.75 12.99
CA LEU A 242 27.31 10.18 11.62
C LEU A 242 26.46 11.46 11.61
N LYS A 243 25.67 11.70 12.66
CA LYS A 243 24.82 12.90 12.78
C LYS A 243 25.43 13.91 13.75
N ASN A 244 25.75 15.10 13.24
CA ASN A 244 26.05 16.27 14.07
C ASN A 244 24.76 17.01 14.44
N SER A 245 24.71 17.54 15.66
CA SER A 245 23.47 17.89 16.37
C SER A 245 22.52 18.85 15.63
N LYS A 246 21.40 18.31 15.16
CA LYS A 246 20.15 19.02 14.87
C LYS A 246 18.98 18.22 15.45
N PRO A 247 18.16 18.79 16.35
CA PRO A 247 16.94 18.13 16.82
C PRO A 247 15.88 18.07 15.71
N ASN A 248 14.86 17.24 15.89
CA ASN A 248 13.65 17.11 15.06
C ASN A 248 13.83 16.50 13.64
N ASP A 249 14.98 15.91 13.29
CA ASP A 249 15.03 14.99 12.14
C ASP A 249 14.40 13.64 12.55
N LEU A 250 13.23 13.34 11.98
CA LEU A 250 12.46 12.10 12.20
C LEU A 250 12.92 10.93 11.32
N GLU A 251 13.70 11.19 10.27
CA GLU A 251 14.29 10.18 9.39
C GLU A 251 15.74 10.56 9.09
N PHE A 252 16.64 9.58 9.15
CA PHE A 252 18.04 9.75 8.80
C PHE A 252 18.52 8.58 7.94
N ALA A 253 19.01 8.90 6.73
CA ALA A 253 19.75 7.96 5.90
C ALA A 253 21.21 7.93 6.39
N ALA A 254 21.56 6.88 7.12
CA ALA A 254 22.93 6.61 7.52
C ALA A 254 23.71 6.05 6.32
N GLU A 255 24.82 6.68 5.98
CA GLU A 255 25.78 6.20 4.99
C GLU A 255 27.19 6.40 5.52
N HIS A 256 28.01 5.34 5.44
CA HIS A 256 29.40 5.37 5.83
C HIS A 256 30.22 4.33 5.07
N LEU A 257 31.50 4.60 4.86
CA LEU A 257 32.42 3.76 4.12
C LEU A 257 33.59 3.40 5.03
N LEU A 258 33.73 2.11 5.34
CA LEU A 258 34.79 1.58 6.19
C LEU A 258 36.00 1.18 5.31
N SER A 259 37.01 2.05 5.21
CA SER A 259 38.26 1.76 4.49
C SER A 259 39.08 0.72 5.28
N LEU A 260 39.00 -0.55 4.89
CA LEU A 260 39.55 -1.67 5.68
C LEU A 260 41.08 -1.67 5.76
N GLU A 261 41.75 -1.07 4.76
CA GLU A 261 43.19 -0.82 4.75
C GLU A 261 43.64 0.03 5.96
N GLN A 262 42.87 1.09 6.27
CA GLN A 262 43.17 1.99 7.39
C GLN A 262 42.96 1.30 8.75
N LEU A 263 42.08 0.31 8.80
CA LEU A 263 41.86 -0.57 9.96
C LEU A 263 42.92 -1.68 10.08
N GLN A 264 43.85 -1.78 9.12
CA GLN A 264 44.97 -2.75 9.06
C GLN A 264 44.53 -4.22 9.21
N VAL A 265 43.31 -4.56 8.78
CA VAL A 265 42.71 -5.87 9.04
C VAL A 265 43.43 -6.99 8.31
N GLN A 266 43.72 -8.07 9.02
CA GLN A 266 44.38 -9.24 8.46
C GLN A 266 43.36 -10.25 7.90
N PRO A 267 43.73 -11.13 6.95
CA PRO A 267 42.91 -12.28 6.59
C PRO A 267 42.53 -13.15 7.79
N ASP A 268 41.37 -13.80 7.72
CA ASP A 268 40.73 -14.49 8.86
C ASP A 268 40.40 -13.54 10.04
N THR A 269 40.18 -12.25 9.77
CA THR A 269 39.59 -11.28 10.71
C THR A 269 38.07 -11.24 10.58
N LEU A 270 37.40 -11.13 11.73
CA LEU A 270 35.98 -10.81 11.82
C LEU A 270 35.84 -9.30 12.08
N ILE A 271 34.95 -8.65 11.35
CA ILE A 271 34.45 -7.31 11.70
C ILE A 271 32.95 -7.42 11.93
N SER A 272 32.52 -7.30 13.18
CA SER A 272 31.10 -7.21 13.54
C SER A 272 30.69 -5.74 13.55
N TYR A 273 29.55 -5.39 12.94
CA TYR A 273 29.07 -4.01 12.89
C TYR A 273 27.55 -3.90 13.02
N TYR A 274 27.09 -2.77 13.55
CA TYR A 274 25.68 -2.40 13.67
C TYR A 274 25.51 -0.88 13.65
N LEU A 275 24.33 -0.41 13.29
CA LEU A 275 23.92 0.99 13.44
C LEU A 275 23.31 1.21 14.82
N PHE A 276 23.47 2.40 15.38
CA PHE A 276 22.78 2.83 16.59
C PHE A 276 22.12 4.20 16.40
N ALA A 277 21.05 4.42 17.16
CA ALA A 277 20.33 5.67 17.26
C ALA A 277 20.09 5.99 18.74
N GLU A 278 20.07 7.28 19.08
CA GLU A 278 19.66 7.77 20.39
C GLU A 278 18.47 8.71 20.25
N ASP A 279 17.42 8.44 21.02
CA ASP A 279 16.20 9.22 21.13
C ASP A 279 16.04 9.77 22.56
N VAL A 280 14.96 10.51 22.81
CA VAL A 280 14.60 10.94 24.18
C VAL A 280 13.46 10.10 24.72
N SER A 281 13.72 9.38 25.82
CA SER A 281 12.69 8.61 26.52
C SER A 281 11.65 9.49 27.22
N VAL A 282 10.52 8.89 27.59
CA VAL A 282 9.45 9.53 28.40
C VAL A 282 9.96 10.17 29.71
N ALA A 283 11.10 9.70 30.24
CA ALA A 283 11.74 10.24 31.44
C ALA A 283 12.69 11.43 31.17
N GLY A 284 12.84 11.89 29.93
CA GLY A 284 13.80 12.93 29.53
C GLY A 284 15.24 12.44 29.34
N SER A 285 15.57 11.24 29.81
CA SER A 285 16.88 10.61 29.60
C SER A 285 17.06 10.12 28.16
N PRO A 286 18.28 10.16 27.59
CA PRO A 286 18.55 9.57 26.29
C PRO A 286 18.41 8.05 26.32
N ARG A 287 17.81 7.48 25.28
CA ARG A 287 17.61 6.03 25.08
C ARG A 287 18.36 5.61 23.82
N ARG A 288 19.33 4.69 23.95
CA ARG A 288 20.09 4.15 22.80
C ARG A 288 19.47 2.84 22.31
N ILE A 289 19.13 2.78 21.03
CA ILE A 289 18.68 1.59 20.30
C ILE A 289 19.77 1.15 19.31
N SER A 290 19.78 -0.12 18.91
CA SER A 290 20.76 -0.66 17.95
C SER A 290 20.13 -1.64 16.95
N SER A 291 20.70 -1.69 15.74
CA SER A 291 20.23 -2.56 14.67
C SER A 291 20.55 -4.04 14.90
N ASP A 292 20.07 -4.89 14.00
CA ASP A 292 20.68 -6.21 13.83
C ASP A 292 22.19 -6.05 13.53
N MET A 293 22.99 -6.96 14.06
CA MET A 293 24.44 -6.99 13.84
C MET A 293 24.75 -7.90 12.65
N PHE A 294 25.66 -7.43 11.81
CA PHE A 294 26.14 -8.13 10.63
C PHE A 294 27.66 -8.32 10.70
N PHE A 295 28.18 -9.25 9.91
CA PHE A 295 29.59 -9.58 9.89
C PHE A 295 30.23 -9.35 8.53
N MET A 296 31.45 -8.81 8.53
CA MET A 296 32.36 -8.85 7.40
C MET A 296 33.46 -9.88 7.71
N GLU A 297 33.50 -10.97 6.95
CA GLU A 297 34.59 -11.96 7.00
C GLU A 297 35.72 -11.49 6.08
N VAL A 298 36.89 -11.16 6.65
CA VAL A 298 38.06 -10.69 5.85
C VAL A 298 38.73 -11.89 5.19
N ARG A 299 38.63 -11.99 3.86
CA ARG A 299 39.17 -13.12 3.07
C ARG A 299 40.64 -12.93 2.71
N HIS A 300 41.31 -14.03 2.37
CA HIS A 300 42.62 -13.98 1.73
C HIS A 300 42.49 -13.43 0.29
N PHE A 301 43.54 -12.76 -0.20
CA PHE A 301 43.58 -12.26 -1.59
C PHE A 301 43.65 -13.41 -2.61
N GLU A 302 44.31 -14.51 -2.26
CA GLU A 302 44.49 -15.69 -3.10
C GLU A 302 43.72 -16.92 -2.55
N GLU A 303 42.58 -17.28 -3.18
CA GLU A 303 41.93 -18.58 -2.95
C GLU A 303 42.50 -19.61 -3.95
N ILE A 304 43.34 -20.54 -3.47
CA ILE A 304 44.02 -21.53 -4.33
C ILE A 304 43.08 -22.72 -4.65
N PHE A 305 42.36 -22.62 -5.76
CA PHE A 305 41.57 -23.73 -6.32
C PHE A 305 42.48 -24.75 -7.03
N ARG A 306 42.85 -25.83 -6.34
CA ARG A 306 43.56 -26.95 -6.98
C ARG A 306 42.57 -27.90 -7.65
N GLN A 307 42.65 -28.03 -8.98
CA GLN A 307 41.94 -29.08 -9.70
C GLN A 307 42.49 -30.45 -9.27
N GLY A 308 41.61 -31.37 -8.86
CA GLY A 308 42.02 -32.71 -8.45
C GLY A 308 42.36 -33.57 -9.66
N GLN A 309 43.64 -33.91 -9.84
CA GLN A 309 44.02 -34.99 -10.76
C GLN A 309 43.30 -36.29 -10.35
N SER A 310 42.66 -36.94 -11.31
CA SER A 310 41.99 -38.23 -11.12
C SER A 310 43.01 -39.37 -11.05
N ALA A 311 43.78 -39.42 -9.96
CA ALA A 311 44.68 -40.53 -9.69
C ALA A 311 43.88 -41.84 -9.57
N GLY A 312 44.30 -42.88 -10.30
CA GLY A 312 43.71 -44.22 -10.22
C GLY A 312 43.80 -44.82 -8.82
N GLY A 313 42.98 -45.84 -8.56
CA GLY A 313 42.63 -46.35 -7.23
C GLY A 313 43.78 -46.57 -6.23
N ALA A 314 44.10 -45.51 -5.47
CA ALA A 314 44.95 -45.54 -4.28
C ALA A 314 44.33 -44.64 -3.19
N LYS A 315 44.66 -44.90 -1.92
CA LYS A 315 44.00 -44.30 -0.74
C LYS A 315 44.20 -42.78 -0.62
N GLY A 316 43.33 -41.99 -1.26
CA GLY A 316 43.25 -40.54 -1.09
C GLY A 316 42.89 -40.14 0.35
N GLY A 317 43.59 -39.15 0.92
CA GLY A 317 43.48 -38.77 2.34
C GLY A 317 42.15 -38.10 2.70
N LYS A 318 41.66 -38.36 3.93
CA LYS A 318 40.41 -37.83 4.53
C LYS A 318 40.43 -36.31 4.85
N SER A 319 41.04 -35.49 4.00
CA SER A 319 41.36 -34.08 4.34
C SER A 319 40.18 -33.10 4.34
N GLY A 320 39.01 -33.46 3.79
CA GLY A 320 37.87 -32.55 3.65
C GLY A 320 36.88 -32.52 4.83
N GLY A 321 36.77 -33.60 5.60
CA GLY A 321 35.70 -33.78 6.59
C GLY A 321 35.77 -32.78 7.76
N ASN A 322 36.97 -32.60 8.33
CA ASN A 322 37.15 -31.74 9.50
C ASN A 322 36.87 -30.26 9.17
N ALA A 323 37.14 -29.82 7.92
CA ALA A 323 36.86 -28.45 7.48
C ALA A 323 35.37 -28.17 7.33
N GLN A 324 34.60 -29.13 6.81
CA GLN A 324 33.13 -29.03 6.76
C GLN A 324 32.50 -29.06 8.16
N GLN A 325 33.14 -29.73 9.13
CA GLN A 325 32.72 -29.68 10.53
C GLN A 325 33.04 -28.32 11.17
N ALA A 326 34.23 -27.76 10.94
CA ALA A 326 34.59 -26.42 11.41
C ALA A 326 33.67 -25.33 10.83
N GLU A 327 33.29 -25.41 9.56
CA GLU A 327 32.33 -24.47 8.94
C GLU A 327 30.94 -24.54 9.61
N LYS A 328 30.46 -25.74 9.97
CA LYS A 328 29.20 -25.90 10.71
C LYS A 328 29.27 -25.35 12.15
N LEU A 329 30.37 -25.61 12.87
CA LEU A 329 30.58 -25.04 14.21
C LEU A 329 30.64 -23.51 14.16
N ALA A 330 31.24 -22.93 13.12
CA ALA A 330 31.23 -21.50 12.88
C ALA A 330 29.80 -20.97 12.65
N GLU A 331 29.02 -21.59 11.75
CA GLU A 331 27.62 -21.19 11.50
C GLU A 331 26.75 -21.30 12.77
N GLN A 332 26.99 -22.30 13.64
CA GLN A 332 26.36 -22.41 14.95
C GLN A 332 26.81 -21.33 15.95
N GLN A 333 28.12 -21.03 16.06
CA GLN A 333 28.60 -19.95 16.93
C GLN A 333 27.99 -18.61 16.53
N LYS A 334 27.85 -18.33 15.23
CA LYS A 334 27.19 -17.14 14.70
C LYS A 334 25.71 -17.07 15.09
N GLN A 335 24.97 -18.18 15.04
CA GLN A 335 23.58 -18.23 15.50
C GLN A 335 23.46 -17.84 16.98
N ILE A 336 24.40 -18.30 17.81
CA ILE A 336 24.47 -17.91 19.23
C ILE A 336 24.77 -16.41 19.37
N ILE A 337 25.81 -15.88 18.69
CA ILE A 337 26.13 -14.43 18.71
C ILE A 337 24.90 -13.57 18.37
N ASN A 338 24.16 -13.94 17.33
CA ASN A 338 22.96 -13.18 16.92
C ASN A 338 21.82 -13.28 17.92
N ALA A 339 21.70 -14.39 18.65
CA ALA A 339 20.71 -14.56 19.70
C ALA A 339 21.12 -13.84 21.00
N THR A 340 22.38 -13.91 21.42
CA THR A 340 22.97 -13.10 22.51
C THR A 340 22.76 -11.60 22.23
N TRP A 341 23.03 -11.14 21.00
CA TRP A 341 22.77 -9.76 20.57
C TRP A 341 21.28 -9.39 20.55
N LYS A 342 20.38 -10.33 20.27
CA LYS A 342 18.93 -10.10 20.33
C LYS A 342 18.46 -9.87 21.77
N ILE A 343 19.00 -10.59 22.75
CA ILE A 343 18.69 -10.33 24.18
C ILE A 343 19.25 -8.97 24.61
N ILE A 344 20.53 -8.68 24.33
CA ILE A 344 21.17 -7.40 24.69
C ILE A 344 20.33 -6.20 24.22
N ARG A 345 19.74 -6.26 23.02
CA ARG A 345 18.87 -5.21 22.47
C ARG A 345 17.43 -5.21 22.99
N ARG A 346 16.95 -6.27 23.65
CA ARG A 346 15.66 -6.27 24.34
C ARG A 346 15.79 -5.68 25.74
N GLU A 347 16.86 -6.03 26.45
CA GLU A 347 17.11 -5.62 27.85
C GLU A 347 17.75 -4.22 27.97
N ILE A 348 17.22 -3.25 27.22
CA ILE A 348 17.61 -1.82 27.27
C ILE A 348 16.94 -1.10 28.46
N LYS A 349 15.94 -1.72 29.09
CA LYS A 349 15.25 -1.19 30.29
C LYS A 349 16.10 -1.44 31.55
N ALA A 350 15.89 -0.61 32.57
CA ALA A 350 16.53 -0.76 33.88
C ALA A 350 16.15 -2.06 34.64
N THR A 351 15.11 -2.76 34.18
CA THR A 351 14.70 -4.09 34.65
C THR A 351 14.63 -5.05 33.47
N VAL A 352 15.12 -6.29 33.67
CA VAL A 352 15.05 -7.35 32.66
C VAL A 352 13.62 -7.85 32.44
N SER A 353 13.34 -8.33 31.23
CA SER A 353 12.07 -8.94 30.85
C SER A 353 11.78 -10.26 31.59
N ALA A 354 10.52 -10.73 31.52
CA ALA A 354 10.14 -12.02 32.09
C ALA A 354 10.87 -13.19 31.40
N ASP A 355 10.95 -13.16 30.06
CA ASP A 355 11.54 -14.21 29.22
C ASP A 355 13.07 -14.34 29.40
N PHE A 356 13.72 -13.30 29.95
CA PHE A 356 15.18 -13.19 30.06
C PHE A 356 15.87 -14.45 30.59
N LYS A 357 15.32 -15.06 31.65
CA LYS A 357 15.91 -16.25 32.27
C LYS A 357 15.79 -17.51 31.40
N GLU A 358 14.72 -17.62 30.61
CA GLU A 358 14.51 -18.75 29.69
C GLU A 358 15.39 -18.61 28.44
N ASP A 359 15.47 -17.42 27.87
CA ASP A 359 16.32 -17.13 26.71
C ASP A 359 17.81 -17.34 27.03
N VAL A 360 18.33 -16.78 28.14
CA VAL A 360 19.75 -16.93 28.53
C VAL A 360 20.08 -18.37 28.93
N SER A 361 19.13 -19.10 29.55
CA SER A 361 19.28 -20.55 29.80
C SER A 361 19.39 -21.34 28.48
N THR A 362 18.56 -20.98 27.49
CA THR A 362 18.59 -21.61 26.16
C THR A 362 19.91 -21.30 25.43
N LEU A 363 20.43 -20.07 25.50
CA LEU A 363 21.76 -19.72 25.00
C LEU A 363 22.86 -20.55 25.67
N LYS A 364 22.83 -20.66 27.00
CA LYS A 364 23.80 -21.45 27.76
C LYS A 364 23.82 -22.90 27.29
N GLN A 365 22.65 -23.52 27.09
CA GLN A 365 22.53 -24.89 26.58
C GLN A 365 23.09 -25.02 25.16
N ALA A 366 22.79 -24.07 24.27
CA ALA A 366 23.33 -24.06 22.91
C ALA A 366 24.87 -23.92 22.89
N GLN A 367 25.42 -23.01 23.69
CA GLN A 367 26.87 -22.79 23.80
C GLN A 367 27.57 -24.01 24.42
N GLN A 368 26.97 -24.68 25.42
CA GLN A 368 27.51 -25.91 26.02
C GLN A 368 27.48 -27.11 25.06
N ALA A 369 26.44 -27.21 24.23
CA ALA A 369 26.40 -28.19 23.14
C ALA A 369 27.50 -27.93 22.10
N LEU A 370 27.77 -26.66 21.80
CA LEU A 370 28.84 -26.25 20.88
C LEU A 370 30.25 -26.50 21.45
N VAL A 371 30.46 -26.32 22.75
CA VAL A 371 31.69 -26.76 23.47
C VAL A 371 31.91 -28.26 23.26
N THR A 372 30.87 -29.07 23.49
CA THR A 372 30.94 -30.54 23.34
C THR A 372 31.29 -30.94 21.91
N ALA A 373 30.62 -30.36 20.92
CA ALA A 373 30.88 -30.63 19.50
C ALA A 373 32.29 -30.18 19.04
N THR A 374 32.84 -29.13 19.67
CA THR A 374 34.20 -28.63 19.42
C THR A 374 35.27 -29.54 20.03
N LEU A 375 35.05 -30.03 21.26
CA LEU A 375 35.90 -31.06 21.89
C LEU A 375 35.91 -32.37 21.09
N GLU A 376 34.75 -32.77 20.56
CA GLU A 376 34.63 -33.89 19.63
C GLU A 376 35.46 -33.70 18.34
N LEU A 377 35.63 -32.47 17.87
CA LEU A 377 36.49 -32.16 16.71
C LEU A 377 37.97 -32.20 17.11
N ALA A 378 38.34 -31.71 18.30
CA ALA A 378 39.71 -31.79 18.84
C ALA A 378 40.23 -33.24 18.84
N ALA A 379 39.42 -34.19 19.31
CA ALA A 379 39.76 -35.62 19.33
C ALA A 379 40.02 -36.22 17.92
N LYS A 380 39.49 -35.60 16.87
CA LYS A 380 39.60 -36.03 15.46
C LYS A 380 40.72 -35.32 14.69
N VAL A 381 41.40 -34.34 15.31
CA VAL A 381 42.47 -33.53 14.69
C VAL A 381 43.85 -33.99 15.13
N LYS A 382 44.72 -34.26 14.15
CA LYS A 382 46.10 -34.73 14.38
C LYS A 382 47.17 -33.64 14.32
N GLU A 383 46.85 -32.48 13.74
CA GLU A 383 47.82 -31.39 13.57
C GLU A 383 47.95 -30.54 14.84
N GLN A 384 49.19 -30.36 15.32
CA GLN A 384 49.45 -29.69 16.60
C GLN A 384 49.06 -28.20 16.61
N LYS A 385 49.21 -27.49 15.47
CA LYS A 385 48.76 -26.09 15.34
C LYS A 385 47.24 -25.98 15.46
N SER A 386 46.52 -26.85 14.76
CA SER A 386 45.06 -26.89 14.81
C SER A 386 44.53 -27.26 16.19
N LYS A 387 45.19 -28.16 16.94
CA LYS A 387 44.84 -28.46 18.33
C LYS A 387 44.88 -27.23 19.24
N ALA A 388 45.97 -26.47 19.22
CA ALA A 388 46.12 -25.27 20.05
C ALA A 388 45.04 -24.20 19.74
N ILE A 389 44.60 -24.10 18.48
CA ILE A 389 43.47 -23.24 18.10
C ILE A 389 42.15 -23.78 18.65
N ILE A 390 41.90 -25.09 18.60
CA ILE A 390 40.67 -25.72 19.14
C ILE A 390 40.62 -25.63 20.67
N GLU A 391 41.76 -25.79 21.35
CA GLU A 391 41.90 -25.53 22.78
C GLU A 391 41.53 -24.08 23.10
N SER A 392 42.09 -23.11 22.36
CA SER A 392 41.78 -21.69 22.49
C SER A 392 40.29 -21.35 22.25
N ILE A 393 39.66 -21.96 21.24
CA ILE A 393 38.22 -21.85 20.99
C ILE A 393 37.43 -22.38 22.18
N THR A 394 37.78 -23.57 22.66
CA THR A 394 37.09 -24.24 23.76
C THR A 394 37.15 -23.39 25.03
N THR A 395 38.30 -22.79 25.35
CA THR A 395 38.44 -21.85 26.47
C THR A 395 37.54 -20.62 26.29
N LYS A 396 37.50 -20.00 25.10
CA LYS A 396 36.61 -18.84 24.85
C LYS A 396 35.12 -19.21 24.94
N MET A 397 34.75 -20.40 24.47
CA MET A 397 33.39 -20.91 24.61
C MET A 397 33.01 -21.21 26.08
N GLN A 398 33.94 -21.73 26.89
CA GLN A 398 33.73 -21.97 28.32
C GLN A 398 33.67 -20.66 29.13
N GLU A 399 34.53 -19.68 28.82
CA GLU A 399 34.42 -18.31 29.35
C GLU A 399 33.04 -17.70 29.05
N THR A 400 32.48 -17.97 27.85
CA THR A 400 31.12 -17.54 27.47
C THR A 400 30.08 -18.18 28.39
N VAL A 401 30.12 -19.51 28.59
CA VAL A 401 29.16 -20.23 29.45
C VAL A 401 29.17 -19.68 30.89
N ALA A 402 30.36 -19.39 31.45
CA ALA A 402 30.47 -18.80 32.79
C ALA A 402 29.88 -17.37 32.88
N LEU A 403 29.97 -16.58 31.81
CA LEU A 403 29.36 -15.24 31.74
C LEU A 403 27.83 -15.30 31.56
N LEU A 404 27.32 -16.30 30.84
CA LEU A 404 25.88 -16.58 30.75
C LEU A 404 25.32 -17.04 32.11
N ASP A 405 26.05 -17.87 32.86
CA ASP A 405 25.67 -18.23 34.24
C ASP A 405 25.64 -17.03 35.18
N SER A 406 26.69 -16.19 35.16
CA SER A 406 26.71 -14.94 35.95
C SER A 406 25.55 -14.01 35.61
N SER A 407 25.12 -13.97 34.34
CA SER A 407 23.94 -13.22 33.89
C SER A 407 22.62 -13.79 34.44
N LEU A 408 22.48 -15.12 34.51
CA LEU A 408 21.31 -15.80 35.10
C LEU A 408 21.22 -15.60 36.62
N GLU A 409 22.34 -15.73 37.33
CA GLU A 409 22.42 -15.56 38.78
C GLU A 409 22.15 -14.11 39.20
N ALA A 410 22.79 -13.14 38.53
CA ALA A 410 22.63 -11.72 38.83
C ALA A 410 21.35 -11.09 38.26
N ALA A 411 20.64 -11.81 37.36
CA ALA A 411 19.49 -11.30 36.59
C ALA A 411 19.78 -9.96 35.87
N LYS A 412 20.96 -9.85 35.25
CA LYS A 412 21.49 -8.63 34.61
C LYS A 412 21.97 -8.88 33.19
N SER A 413 21.75 -7.92 32.30
CA SER A 413 22.25 -7.94 30.91
C SER A 413 23.74 -7.58 30.77
N GLU A 414 24.35 -6.90 31.75
CA GLU A 414 25.75 -6.44 31.70
C GLU A 414 26.77 -7.56 31.33
N PRO A 415 26.70 -8.80 31.88
CA PRO A 415 27.65 -9.85 31.52
C PRO A 415 27.48 -10.38 30.09
N LEU A 416 26.31 -10.21 29.47
CA LEU A 416 26.06 -10.66 28.10
C LEU A 416 26.93 -9.90 27.09
N THR A 417 27.20 -8.61 27.32
CA THR A 417 28.13 -7.82 26.48
C THR A 417 29.56 -8.37 26.56
N SER A 418 29.95 -8.88 27.72
CA SER A 418 31.23 -9.59 27.89
C SER A 418 31.21 -10.96 27.21
N ALA A 419 30.09 -11.70 27.32
CA ALA A 419 29.90 -13.00 26.66
C ALA A 419 30.01 -12.87 25.12
N LEU A 420 29.28 -11.92 24.53
CA LEU A 420 29.30 -11.58 23.10
C LEU A 420 30.73 -11.35 22.59
N SER A 421 31.57 -10.69 23.39
CA SER A 421 32.98 -10.43 23.06
C SER A 421 33.84 -11.71 23.03
N ARG A 422 33.48 -12.74 23.82
CA ARG A 422 34.14 -14.06 23.79
C ARG A 422 33.61 -14.94 22.67
N GLU A 423 32.31 -14.85 22.35
CA GLU A 423 31.69 -15.52 21.19
C GLU A 423 32.24 -15.00 19.85
N GLN A 424 32.40 -13.68 19.70
CA GLN A 424 33.05 -13.07 18.52
C GLN A 424 34.49 -13.58 18.35
N ALA A 425 35.23 -13.75 19.46
CA ALA A 425 36.58 -14.28 19.45
C ALA A 425 36.63 -15.80 19.12
N SER A 426 35.72 -16.62 19.65
CA SER A 426 35.64 -18.04 19.29
C SER A 426 35.25 -18.23 17.82
N TYR A 427 34.36 -17.39 17.28
CA TYR A 427 34.00 -17.41 15.85
C TYR A 427 35.19 -17.05 14.96
N GLN A 428 35.98 -16.01 15.28
CA GLN A 428 37.20 -15.70 14.51
C GLN A 428 38.22 -16.85 14.53
N LEU A 429 38.39 -17.52 15.67
CA LEU A 429 39.26 -18.69 15.77
C LEU A 429 38.72 -19.90 14.98
N LEU A 430 37.39 -20.09 14.92
CA LEU A 430 36.75 -21.10 14.07
C LEU A 430 36.96 -20.81 12.57
N LEU A 431 36.92 -19.55 12.14
CA LEU A 431 37.26 -19.17 10.76
C LEU A 431 38.70 -19.59 10.40
N LYS A 432 39.66 -19.42 11.33
CA LYS A 432 41.07 -19.84 11.16
C LYS A 432 41.27 -21.37 11.07
N LEU A 433 40.28 -22.19 11.42
CA LEU A 433 40.29 -23.65 11.21
C LEU A 433 39.71 -24.09 9.86
N ARG A 434 39.13 -23.17 9.07
CA ARG A 434 38.61 -23.47 7.73
C ARG A 434 39.76 -23.88 6.80
N ALA A 435 39.59 -24.97 6.05
CA ALA A 435 40.62 -25.40 5.10
C ALA A 435 40.79 -24.37 3.97
N ARG A 436 42.06 -24.02 3.70
CA ARG A 436 42.47 -23.00 2.73
C ARG A 436 42.61 -23.52 1.28
N GLU A 437 42.70 -24.84 1.09
CA GLU A 437 42.73 -25.46 -0.26
C GLU A 437 41.37 -26.08 -0.63
N HIS A 438 40.67 -25.45 -1.57
CA HIS A 438 39.47 -26.04 -2.17
C HIS A 438 39.85 -26.95 -3.34
N ARG A 439 39.98 -28.25 -3.08
CA ARG A 439 40.16 -29.28 -4.12
C ARG A 439 38.87 -29.48 -4.91
N VAL A 440 38.89 -29.07 -6.19
CA VAL A 440 37.74 -29.23 -7.10
C VAL A 440 37.85 -30.59 -7.81
N SER A 441 36.89 -31.47 -7.56
CA SER A 441 36.73 -32.75 -8.27
C SER A 441 35.54 -32.67 -9.20
N GLN A 442 35.79 -32.56 -10.51
CA GLN A 442 34.76 -32.40 -11.54
C GLN A 442 34.18 -33.76 -11.94
N ASN A 443 33.45 -34.40 -11.02
CA ASN A 443 32.91 -35.73 -11.24
C ASN A 443 31.76 -35.70 -12.28
N LYS A 444 31.99 -36.30 -13.45
CA LYS A 444 31.20 -36.04 -14.67
C LYS A 444 29.89 -36.84 -14.81
N ASN A 445 29.49 -37.60 -13.79
CA ASN A 445 28.25 -38.39 -13.78
C ASN A 445 27.12 -37.66 -13.04
N GLY A 446 26.04 -37.34 -13.76
CA GLY A 446 24.75 -37.02 -13.15
C GLY A 446 24.08 -38.27 -12.58
N GLY A 447 23.57 -38.18 -11.35
CA GLY A 447 22.89 -39.26 -10.64
C GLY A 447 22.65 -38.84 -9.20
N GLY A 448 21.38 -38.58 -8.84
CA GLY A 448 21.06 -37.77 -7.66
C GLY A 448 21.29 -38.45 -6.31
N SER A 449 21.54 -37.64 -5.28
CA SER A 449 21.16 -37.93 -3.90
C SER A 449 20.84 -36.63 -3.15
N LYS A 450 19.84 -36.68 -2.27
CA LYS A 450 19.25 -35.52 -1.60
C LYS A 450 19.89 -35.32 -0.22
N GLY A 451 21.13 -34.80 -0.18
CA GLY A 451 21.91 -34.61 1.05
C GLY A 451 22.39 -33.18 1.27
N GLY A 452 21.83 -32.50 2.27
CA GLY A 452 22.24 -31.13 2.64
C GLY A 452 23.60 -31.09 3.35
N GLY A 453 24.56 -30.32 2.82
CA GLY A 453 25.85 -30.11 3.49
C GLY A 453 27.04 -29.64 2.63
N SER A 454 26.91 -29.52 1.30
CA SER A 454 28.03 -29.14 0.41
C SER A 454 27.72 -27.98 -0.55
N SER A 455 26.62 -27.26 -0.35
CA SER A 455 26.13 -26.26 -1.32
C SER A 455 27.02 -25.02 -1.43
N ARG A 456 27.67 -24.55 -0.37
CA ARG A 456 28.29 -23.21 -0.35
C ARG A 456 29.46 -23.05 -1.34
N SER A 457 30.34 -24.05 -1.45
CA SER A 457 31.42 -24.05 -2.46
C SER A 457 30.94 -24.42 -3.88
N GLN A 458 29.89 -25.23 -4.01
CA GLN A 458 29.27 -25.48 -5.31
C GLN A 458 28.59 -24.22 -5.86
N ASN A 459 27.93 -23.43 -5.02
CA ASN A 459 27.36 -22.13 -5.40
C ASN A 459 28.45 -21.13 -5.81
N GLN A 460 29.65 -21.20 -5.22
CA GLN A 460 30.79 -20.33 -5.56
C GLN A 460 31.45 -20.74 -6.89
N LEU A 461 31.61 -22.04 -7.15
CA LEU A 461 32.00 -22.58 -8.47
C LEU A 461 30.96 -22.24 -9.54
N GLN A 462 29.67 -22.43 -9.23
CA GLN A 462 28.58 -21.99 -10.10
C GLN A 462 28.65 -20.49 -10.32
N GLN A 463 28.86 -19.64 -9.32
CA GLN A 463 29.03 -18.20 -9.52
C GLN A 463 30.22 -17.85 -10.43
N LEU A 464 31.32 -18.62 -10.43
CA LEU A 464 32.45 -18.42 -11.35
C LEU A 464 32.18 -18.91 -12.80
N GLU A 465 31.32 -19.92 -12.98
CA GLU A 465 30.83 -20.32 -14.31
C GLU A 465 29.68 -19.40 -14.80
N LEU A 466 28.86 -18.87 -13.89
CA LEU A 466 27.75 -17.96 -14.16
C LEU A 466 28.19 -16.51 -14.39
N THR A 467 29.28 -16.02 -13.78
CA THR A 467 29.85 -14.71 -14.17
C THR A 467 30.30 -14.71 -15.62
N ASN A 468 30.83 -15.83 -16.12
CA ASN A 468 31.25 -15.95 -17.52
C ASN A 468 30.10 -16.23 -18.51
N LYS A 469 28.93 -16.74 -18.08
CA LYS A 469 27.86 -17.16 -19.02
C LYS A 469 26.39 -16.84 -18.66
N LYS A 470 26.10 -16.23 -17.51
CA LYS A 470 24.71 -16.00 -17.03
C LYS A 470 24.43 -14.67 -16.32
N GLN A 471 25.39 -13.77 -16.13
CA GLN A 471 25.16 -12.42 -15.55
C GLN A 471 24.37 -11.45 -16.46
N ARG A 472 23.21 -11.88 -16.98
CA ARG A 472 22.19 -11.03 -17.64
C ARG A 472 20.72 -11.42 -17.40
N TYR A 473 20.41 -12.60 -16.82
CA TYR A 473 19.03 -13.13 -16.83
C TYR A 473 18.50 -13.79 -15.54
N GLU A 474 19.26 -13.85 -14.44
CA GLU A 474 18.82 -14.59 -13.22
C GLU A 474 18.71 -13.74 -11.94
N THR A 475 18.90 -12.41 -12.03
CA THR A 475 18.83 -11.52 -10.85
C THR A 475 17.40 -11.16 -10.43
N GLU A 476 16.42 -11.21 -11.34
CA GLU A 476 15.02 -10.84 -11.03
C GLU A 476 14.24 -11.94 -10.27
N ASN A 477 14.56 -13.22 -10.51
CA ASN A 477 13.84 -14.37 -9.94
C ASN A 477 14.16 -14.67 -8.46
N GLN A 478 14.74 -13.71 -7.73
CA GLN A 478 14.90 -13.77 -6.27
C GLN A 478 14.29 -12.56 -5.53
N ALA A 479 13.34 -11.84 -6.17
CA ALA A 479 12.33 -11.13 -5.41
C ALA A 479 11.48 -12.15 -4.62
N SER A 480 11.49 -12.05 -3.29
CA SER A 480 10.78 -12.98 -2.40
C SER A 480 9.30 -13.10 -2.77
N THR A 481 8.82 -14.32 -3.01
CA THR A 481 7.41 -14.60 -3.31
C THR A 481 6.51 -13.98 -2.24
N PRO A 482 5.66 -12.98 -2.56
CA PRO A 482 4.68 -12.49 -1.60
C PRO A 482 3.72 -13.62 -1.28
N GLN A 483 3.61 -13.97 0.01
CA GLN A 483 2.72 -15.02 0.48
C GLN A 483 1.29 -14.67 0.06
N ALA A 484 0.67 -15.59 -0.70
CA ALA A 484 -0.42 -15.34 -1.66
C ALA A 484 -1.27 -14.08 -1.41
N ALA A 485 -1.14 -13.10 -2.31
CA ALA A 485 -1.89 -11.86 -2.28
C ALA A 485 -3.39 -12.11 -2.54
N GLN A 486 -4.14 -12.41 -1.47
CA GLN A 486 -5.59 -12.20 -1.46
C GLN A 486 -5.85 -10.72 -1.77
N PRO A 487 -6.79 -10.39 -2.67
CA PRO A 487 -7.09 -9.00 -2.98
C PRO A 487 -7.61 -8.31 -1.72
N ASP A 488 -7.00 -7.20 -1.40
CA ASP A 488 -7.17 -6.51 -0.12
C ASP A 488 -8.61 -5.98 0.00
N ARG A 489 -9.42 -6.66 0.82
CA ARG A 489 -10.84 -6.35 1.02
C ARG A 489 -11.06 -4.97 1.62
N GLU A 490 -10.09 -4.43 2.35
CA GLU A 490 -10.14 -3.06 2.88
C GLU A 490 -9.97 -2.06 1.73
N SER A 491 -9.02 -2.31 0.82
CA SER A 491 -8.82 -1.47 -0.38
C SER A 491 -10.06 -1.38 -1.28
N LEU A 492 -10.80 -2.48 -1.44
CA LEU A 492 -12.06 -2.52 -2.18
C LEU A 492 -13.19 -1.77 -1.45
N GLN A 493 -13.24 -1.81 -0.11
CA GLN A 493 -14.18 -1.01 0.67
C GLN A 493 -13.86 0.49 0.57
N ILE A 494 -12.58 0.86 0.69
CA ILE A 494 -12.10 2.24 0.54
C ILE A 494 -12.44 2.78 -0.85
N LEU A 495 -12.18 2.02 -1.93
CA LEU A 495 -12.56 2.41 -3.30
C LEU A 495 -14.07 2.67 -3.44
N ASN A 496 -14.91 1.80 -2.86
CA ASN A 496 -16.36 1.99 -2.90
C ASN A 496 -16.83 3.23 -2.12
N ARG A 497 -16.24 3.53 -0.96
CA ARG A 497 -16.57 4.73 -0.16
C ARG A 497 -16.03 6.01 -0.80
N LEU A 498 -14.84 6.00 -1.39
CA LEU A 498 -14.30 7.09 -2.21
C LEU A 498 -15.21 7.39 -3.42
N ARG A 499 -15.75 6.34 -4.07
CA ARG A 499 -16.73 6.48 -5.16
C ARG A 499 -18.04 7.13 -4.67
N GLU A 500 -18.55 6.76 -3.50
CA GLU A 500 -19.72 7.42 -2.88
C GLU A 500 -19.44 8.89 -2.55
N LEU A 501 -18.29 9.18 -1.93
CA LEU A 501 -17.86 10.55 -1.58
C LEU A 501 -17.72 11.45 -2.82
N ALA A 502 -17.04 10.97 -3.86
CA ALA A 502 -16.85 11.71 -5.11
C ALA A 502 -18.18 12.05 -5.78
N GLN A 503 -19.09 11.07 -5.88
CA GLN A 503 -20.41 11.27 -6.47
C GLN A 503 -21.25 12.26 -5.65
N ARG A 504 -21.34 12.08 -4.33
CA ARG A 504 -22.10 12.98 -3.46
C ARG A 504 -21.54 14.41 -3.46
N GLN A 505 -20.22 14.59 -3.48
CA GLN A 505 -19.63 15.94 -3.55
C GLN A 505 -19.91 16.60 -4.91
N LYS A 506 -19.92 15.84 -6.01
CA LYS A 506 -20.36 16.33 -7.32
C LYS A 506 -21.83 16.78 -7.28
N ASP A 507 -22.71 15.93 -6.76
CA ASP A 507 -24.15 16.24 -6.65
C ASP A 507 -24.41 17.48 -5.77
N LEU A 508 -23.60 17.66 -4.72
CA LEU A 508 -23.63 18.82 -3.82
C LEU A 508 -23.10 20.09 -4.52
N ASN A 509 -21.98 20.00 -5.26
CA ASN A 509 -21.44 21.09 -6.07
C ASN A 509 -22.46 21.57 -7.12
N GLU A 510 -23.18 20.64 -7.76
CA GLU A 510 -24.21 20.95 -8.75
C GLU A 510 -25.45 21.62 -8.12
N GLN A 511 -25.89 21.16 -6.94
CA GLN A 511 -26.93 21.82 -6.15
C GLN A 511 -26.51 23.23 -5.69
N LEU A 512 -25.28 23.41 -5.20
CA LEU A 512 -24.76 24.73 -4.82
C LEU A 512 -24.67 25.68 -6.02
N LYS A 513 -24.33 25.18 -7.21
CA LYS A 513 -24.33 25.98 -8.45
C LYS A 513 -25.74 26.48 -8.77
N ALA A 514 -26.74 25.58 -8.75
CA ALA A 514 -28.13 25.94 -8.98
C ALA A 514 -28.67 26.95 -7.95
N LEU A 515 -28.26 26.86 -6.67
CA LEU A 515 -28.64 27.85 -5.66
C LEU A 515 -27.90 29.18 -5.82
N ALA A 516 -26.61 29.17 -6.20
CA ALA A 516 -25.85 30.39 -6.46
C ALA A 516 -26.47 31.20 -7.63
N ASP A 517 -26.95 30.52 -8.67
CA ASP A 517 -27.65 31.16 -9.77
C ASP A 517 -29.06 31.64 -9.36
N LYS A 518 -29.84 30.86 -8.60
CA LYS A 518 -31.12 31.34 -8.02
C LYS A 518 -30.94 32.57 -7.14
N GLN A 519 -29.94 32.60 -6.25
CA GLN A 519 -29.70 33.72 -5.34
C GLN A 519 -29.40 35.04 -6.07
N ARG A 520 -28.84 34.98 -7.29
CA ARG A 520 -28.56 36.15 -8.14
C ARG A 520 -29.81 36.72 -8.82
N PHE A 521 -30.88 35.94 -8.93
CA PHE A 521 -32.11 36.34 -9.64
C PHE A 521 -33.34 36.48 -8.72
N ALA A 522 -33.25 36.07 -7.45
CA ALA A 522 -34.30 36.23 -6.45
C ALA A 522 -34.64 37.71 -6.20
N LYS A 523 -35.93 38.04 -6.28
CA LYS A 523 -36.48 39.39 -6.17
C LYS A 523 -37.41 39.58 -4.97
N THR A 524 -38.02 38.52 -4.45
CA THR A 524 -38.83 38.59 -3.23
C THR A 524 -38.07 38.05 -2.02
N ASP A 525 -38.50 38.43 -0.81
CA ASP A 525 -37.87 37.94 0.42
C ASP A 525 -38.27 36.49 0.74
N GLU A 526 -39.44 36.03 0.29
CA GLU A 526 -39.85 34.62 0.35
C GLU A 526 -38.89 33.70 -0.44
N GLU A 527 -38.47 34.12 -1.65
CA GLU A 527 -37.47 33.40 -2.45
C GLU A 527 -36.11 33.31 -1.72
N ARG A 528 -35.73 34.36 -0.98
CA ARG A 528 -34.48 34.40 -0.21
C ARG A 528 -34.53 33.46 0.99
N GLU A 529 -35.63 33.45 1.74
CA GLU A 529 -35.83 32.50 2.82
C GLU A 529 -35.79 31.06 2.34
N GLU A 530 -36.44 30.73 1.21
CA GLU A 530 -36.43 29.35 0.72
C GLU A 530 -35.02 28.90 0.30
N ILE A 531 -34.25 29.79 -0.32
CA ILE A 531 -32.84 29.56 -0.65
C ILE A 531 -32.01 29.35 0.63
N GLU A 532 -32.22 30.12 1.70
CA GLU A 532 -31.51 29.89 2.96
C GLU A 532 -31.90 28.56 3.63
N ARG A 533 -33.19 28.20 3.62
CA ARG A 533 -33.68 26.87 4.07
C ARG A 533 -33.11 25.73 3.22
N GLN A 534 -32.80 25.95 1.94
CA GLN A 534 -32.11 24.99 1.07
C GLN A 534 -30.60 24.94 1.36
N LEU A 535 -29.95 26.08 1.60
CA LEU A 535 -28.53 26.17 2.01
C LEU A 535 -28.27 25.53 3.38
N LYS A 536 -29.16 25.70 4.36
CA LYS A 536 -29.07 25.02 5.67
C LYS A 536 -29.07 23.49 5.52
N ARG A 537 -29.89 22.95 4.61
CA ARG A 537 -29.90 21.51 4.27
C ARG A 537 -28.63 21.06 3.55
N LEU A 538 -28.00 21.90 2.73
CA LEU A 538 -26.71 21.59 2.08
C LEU A 538 -25.51 21.68 3.04
N ARG A 539 -25.50 22.64 3.98
CA ARG A 539 -24.52 22.70 5.09
C ARG A 539 -24.50 21.38 5.86
N GLU A 540 -25.66 20.81 6.17
CA GLU A 540 -25.76 19.52 6.88
C GLU A 540 -25.20 18.35 6.07
N ARG A 541 -25.51 18.29 4.76
CA ARG A 541 -24.92 17.28 3.85
C ARG A 541 -23.40 17.42 3.72
N GLN A 542 -22.86 18.64 3.77
CA GLN A 542 -21.42 18.88 3.78
C GLN A 542 -20.75 18.36 5.06
N ARG A 543 -21.43 18.41 6.22
CA ARG A 543 -20.97 17.76 7.47
C ARG A 543 -21.07 16.22 7.41
N GLU A 544 -22.14 15.66 6.83
CA GLU A 544 -22.22 14.21 6.58
C GLU A 544 -21.03 13.72 5.73
N LEU A 545 -20.65 14.50 4.71
CA LEU A 545 -19.50 14.20 3.86
C LEU A 545 -18.16 14.29 4.59
N LEU A 546 -17.97 15.28 5.46
CA LEU A 546 -16.79 15.35 6.34
C LEU A 546 -16.70 14.09 7.21
N ARG A 547 -17.77 13.75 7.95
CA ARG A 547 -17.77 12.55 8.82
C ARG A 547 -17.52 11.24 8.04
N LYS A 548 -17.90 11.18 6.76
CA LYS A 548 -17.62 10.04 5.87
C LYS A 548 -16.23 10.04 5.26
N ALA A 549 -15.60 11.20 5.08
CA ALA A 549 -14.18 11.30 4.73
C ALA A 549 -13.30 10.87 5.92
N ASP A 550 -13.68 11.28 7.13
CA ASP A 550 -13.01 10.91 8.38
C ASP A 550 -13.03 9.40 8.63
N GLU A 551 -14.17 8.73 8.39
CA GLU A 551 -14.26 7.25 8.44
C GLU A 551 -13.32 6.57 7.43
N VAL A 552 -13.11 7.17 6.25
CA VAL A 552 -12.17 6.67 5.24
C VAL A 552 -10.72 6.91 5.65
N ALA A 553 -10.41 8.04 6.30
CA ALA A 553 -9.10 8.32 6.87
C ALA A 553 -8.74 7.28 7.94
N GLN A 554 -9.62 7.11 8.93
CA GLN A 554 -9.41 6.20 10.06
C GLN A 554 -9.22 4.74 9.62
N ARG A 555 -9.97 4.28 8.59
CA ARG A 555 -9.75 2.96 7.98
C ARG A 555 -8.41 2.86 7.23
N MET A 556 -8.00 3.91 6.51
CA MET A 556 -6.65 3.92 5.89
C MET A 556 -5.54 3.93 6.93
N ASP A 557 -5.73 4.55 8.10
CA ASP A 557 -4.74 4.57 9.20
C ASP A 557 -4.68 3.25 9.98
N GLN A 558 -5.77 2.47 9.97
CA GLN A 558 -5.77 1.07 10.39
C GLN A 558 -5.01 0.15 9.42
N SER A 559 -5.10 0.39 8.11
CA SER A 559 -4.35 -0.38 7.11
C SER A 559 -2.83 -0.13 7.21
N LYS A 560 -2.05 -1.17 7.53
CA LYS A 560 -0.59 -1.08 7.80
C LYS A 560 0.27 -1.11 6.52
N GLN A 561 -0.28 -0.71 5.36
CA GLN A 561 0.46 -0.64 4.09
C GLN A 561 1.37 0.60 4.00
N PRO A 562 2.66 0.46 3.64
CA PRO A 562 3.56 1.61 3.45
C PRO A 562 3.22 2.48 2.23
N SER A 563 2.41 1.98 1.29
CA SER A 563 1.95 2.71 0.10
C SER A 563 0.72 3.60 0.32
N SER A 564 0.27 3.77 1.57
CA SER A 564 -0.89 4.61 1.95
C SER A 564 -0.54 6.09 2.15
N THR A 565 0.72 6.42 2.43
CA THR A 565 1.16 7.77 2.86
C THR A 565 0.86 8.90 1.88
N LYS A 566 0.96 8.63 0.56
CA LYS A 566 0.53 9.58 -0.49
C LYS A 566 -0.99 9.81 -0.43
N SER A 567 -1.78 8.75 -0.42
CA SER A 567 -3.24 8.82 -0.40
C SER A 567 -3.80 9.41 0.90
N ARG A 568 -3.14 9.21 2.05
CA ARG A 568 -3.45 9.89 3.31
C ARG A 568 -3.36 11.41 3.14
N ARG A 569 -2.22 11.93 2.67
CA ARG A 569 -2.02 13.39 2.42
C ARG A 569 -3.02 13.95 1.40
N GLU A 570 -3.38 13.18 0.38
CA GLU A 570 -4.38 13.59 -0.62
C GLU A 570 -5.81 13.62 -0.05
N LEU A 571 -6.16 12.69 0.85
CA LEU A 571 -7.44 12.68 1.56
C LEU A 571 -7.49 13.77 2.65
N GLU A 572 -6.39 14.05 3.33
CA GLU A 572 -6.25 15.14 4.30
C GLU A 572 -6.41 16.52 3.63
N GLN A 573 -5.76 16.73 2.47
CA GLN A 573 -6.02 17.91 1.64
C GLN A 573 -7.48 17.99 1.17
N THR A 574 -8.10 16.84 0.87
CA THR A 574 -9.53 16.77 0.55
C THR A 574 -10.37 17.22 1.76
N ARG A 575 -10.10 16.71 2.97
CA ARG A 575 -10.75 17.10 4.23
C ARG A 575 -10.67 18.62 4.44
N ASN A 576 -9.49 19.21 4.27
CA ASN A 576 -9.28 20.65 4.41
C ASN A 576 -10.10 21.46 3.39
N HIS A 577 -10.25 20.98 2.14
CA HIS A 577 -11.15 21.59 1.16
C HIS A 577 -12.64 21.42 1.50
N LEU A 578 -13.05 20.26 2.03
CA LEU A 578 -14.42 20.01 2.49
C LEU A 578 -14.79 20.87 3.71
N GLN A 579 -13.84 21.09 4.62
CA GLN A 579 -13.98 21.98 5.78
C GLN A 579 -14.09 23.44 5.35
N GLN A 580 -13.15 23.93 4.53
CA GLN A 580 -13.20 25.27 3.96
C GLN A 580 -14.51 25.51 3.16
N SER A 581 -15.07 24.48 2.53
CA SER A 581 -16.41 24.53 1.92
C SER A 581 -17.50 24.72 2.98
N SER A 582 -17.52 23.90 4.03
CA SER A 582 -18.48 23.99 5.15
C SER A 582 -18.45 25.37 5.83
N GLU A 583 -17.27 25.91 6.10
CA GLU A 583 -17.05 27.24 6.67
C GLU A 583 -17.51 28.35 5.72
N SER A 584 -17.10 28.29 4.44
CA SER A 584 -17.57 29.24 3.42
C SER A 584 -19.09 29.20 3.25
N LEU A 585 -19.74 28.03 3.40
CA LEU A 585 -21.20 27.94 3.44
C LEU A 585 -21.78 28.55 4.72
N LYS A 586 -21.16 28.36 5.90
CA LYS A 586 -21.57 28.99 7.17
C LYS A 586 -21.57 30.52 7.04
N GLU A 587 -20.52 31.09 6.44
CA GLU A 587 -20.38 32.53 6.13
C GLU A 587 -21.28 33.02 4.98
N GLY A 588 -22.07 32.15 4.34
CA GLY A 588 -22.95 32.52 3.20
C GLY A 588 -22.22 32.73 1.87
N GLN A 589 -20.91 32.48 1.81
CA GLN A 589 -20.04 32.73 0.67
C GLN A 589 -20.05 31.56 -0.33
N ILE A 590 -21.21 31.31 -0.95
CA ILE A 590 -21.45 30.17 -1.85
C ILE A 590 -20.36 30.07 -2.95
N SER A 591 -19.88 31.20 -3.48
CA SER A 591 -18.83 31.22 -4.51
C SER A 591 -17.44 30.77 -4.00
N ARG A 592 -17.11 30.93 -2.70
CA ARG A 592 -15.90 30.34 -2.13
C ARG A 592 -16.09 28.85 -1.85
N ALA A 593 -17.25 28.47 -1.30
CA ALA A 593 -17.61 27.07 -1.04
C ALA A 593 -17.61 26.20 -2.30
N LEU A 594 -18.19 26.69 -3.40
CA LEU A 594 -18.21 25.96 -4.67
C LEU A 594 -16.79 25.74 -5.22
N ASN A 595 -15.87 26.69 -5.03
CA ASN A 595 -14.48 26.56 -5.47
C ASN A 595 -13.70 25.53 -4.64
N SER A 596 -13.86 25.51 -3.31
CA SER A 596 -13.23 24.50 -2.45
C SER A 596 -13.88 23.12 -2.62
N GLY A 597 -15.21 23.04 -2.70
CA GLY A 597 -15.95 21.80 -3.01
C GLY A 597 -15.63 21.20 -4.38
N THR A 598 -15.32 22.03 -5.39
CA THR A 598 -14.84 21.56 -6.70
C THR A 598 -13.42 21.00 -6.61
N ARG A 599 -12.52 21.62 -5.83
CA ARG A 599 -11.17 21.05 -5.58
C ARG A 599 -11.24 19.74 -4.80
N ALA A 600 -12.07 19.66 -3.76
CA ALA A 600 -12.32 18.40 -3.04
C ALA A 600 -12.83 17.29 -3.97
N GLN A 601 -13.77 17.60 -4.86
CA GLN A 601 -14.27 16.62 -5.84
C GLN A 601 -13.15 16.13 -6.78
N GLN A 602 -12.29 17.02 -7.28
CA GLN A 602 -11.16 16.65 -8.14
C GLN A 602 -10.16 15.73 -7.42
N GLN A 603 -9.87 16.00 -6.14
CA GLN A 603 -8.99 15.14 -5.34
C GLN A 603 -9.63 13.77 -5.02
N LEU A 604 -10.94 13.73 -4.73
CA LEU A 604 -11.69 12.47 -4.59
C LEU A 604 -11.72 11.66 -5.89
N ASP A 605 -11.91 12.31 -7.04
CA ASP A 605 -11.88 11.68 -8.36
C ASP A 605 -10.47 11.14 -8.70
N GLN A 606 -9.39 11.83 -8.30
CA GLN A 606 -8.01 11.34 -8.41
C GLN A 606 -7.75 10.12 -7.50
N LEU A 607 -8.06 10.22 -6.20
CA LEU A 607 -7.92 9.12 -5.23
C LEU A 607 -8.66 7.85 -5.68
N LYS A 608 -9.91 8.00 -6.12
CA LYS A 608 -10.74 6.92 -6.70
C LYS A 608 -10.05 6.26 -7.90
N ASN A 609 -9.43 7.04 -8.78
CA ASN A 609 -8.76 6.51 -9.97
C ASN A 609 -7.43 5.83 -9.65
N ASP A 610 -6.62 6.36 -8.73
CA ASP A 610 -5.37 5.73 -8.30
C ASP A 610 -5.62 4.44 -7.48
N PHE A 611 -6.65 4.40 -6.63
CA PHE A 611 -7.12 3.15 -6.02
C PHE A 611 -7.60 2.15 -7.07
N ARG A 612 -8.36 2.59 -8.09
CA ARG A 612 -8.79 1.69 -9.19
C ARG A 612 -7.60 1.07 -9.91
N LYS A 613 -6.59 1.87 -10.30
CA LYS A 613 -5.34 1.34 -10.90
C LYS A 613 -4.67 0.31 -9.99
N LYS A 614 -4.56 0.59 -8.69
CA LYS A 614 -3.97 -0.33 -7.70
C LYS A 614 -4.71 -1.66 -7.66
N THR A 615 -6.05 -1.64 -7.63
CA THR A 615 -6.87 -2.87 -7.68
C THR A 615 -6.79 -3.58 -9.03
N ALA A 616 -6.73 -2.83 -10.14
CA ALA A 616 -6.59 -3.41 -11.48
C ALA A 616 -5.24 -4.13 -11.65
N ASN A 617 -4.15 -3.58 -11.10
CA ASN A 617 -2.85 -4.25 -11.07
C ASN A 617 -2.90 -5.54 -10.24
N GLN A 618 -3.55 -5.53 -9.07
CA GLN A 618 -3.76 -6.74 -8.26
C GLN A 618 -4.57 -7.81 -9.02
N PHE A 619 -5.63 -7.42 -9.75
CA PHE A 619 -6.37 -8.35 -10.61
C PHE A 619 -5.54 -8.82 -11.82
N ALA A 620 -4.66 -7.99 -12.38
CA ALA A 620 -3.74 -8.39 -13.44
C ALA A 620 -2.72 -9.42 -12.96
N ASP A 621 -2.22 -9.27 -11.73
CA ASP A 621 -1.29 -10.21 -11.09
C ASP A 621 -1.99 -11.56 -10.77
N THR A 622 -3.20 -11.53 -10.19
CA THR A 622 -3.96 -12.78 -9.95
C THR A 622 -4.37 -13.45 -11.25
N MET A 623 -4.76 -12.71 -12.30
CA MET A 623 -5.07 -13.29 -13.61
C MET A 623 -3.85 -13.89 -14.31
N ARG A 624 -2.64 -13.34 -14.14
CA ARG A 624 -1.40 -14.00 -14.58
C ARG A 624 -1.18 -15.33 -13.83
N GLY A 625 -1.43 -15.36 -12.52
CA GLY A 625 -1.37 -16.59 -11.72
C GLY A 625 -2.41 -17.64 -12.12
N LEU A 626 -3.66 -17.23 -12.38
CA LEU A 626 -4.73 -18.13 -12.85
C LEU A 626 -4.44 -18.69 -14.24
N LYS A 627 -3.90 -17.86 -15.16
CA LYS A 627 -3.45 -18.29 -16.49
C LYS A 627 -2.35 -19.36 -16.38
N GLN A 628 -1.29 -19.10 -15.61
CA GLN A 628 -0.21 -20.07 -15.39
C GLN A 628 -0.68 -21.38 -14.74
N GLN A 629 -1.63 -21.32 -13.80
CA GLN A 629 -2.23 -22.53 -13.21
C GLN A 629 -3.03 -23.33 -14.24
N ALA A 630 -3.81 -22.67 -15.11
CA ALA A 630 -4.58 -23.31 -16.17
C ALA A 630 -3.70 -23.92 -17.27
N GLU A 631 -2.60 -23.25 -17.63
CA GLU A 631 -1.58 -23.76 -18.55
C GLU A 631 -0.89 -25.01 -17.97
N GLN A 632 -0.48 -24.98 -16.70
CA GLN A 632 0.12 -26.16 -16.04
C GLN A 632 -0.85 -27.34 -15.87
N LEU A 633 -2.16 -27.09 -15.74
CA LEU A 633 -3.18 -28.13 -15.74
C LEU A 633 -3.31 -28.75 -17.14
N ASP A 634 -3.46 -27.92 -18.17
CA ASP A 634 -3.58 -28.36 -19.57
C ASP A 634 -2.36 -29.17 -20.04
N GLU A 635 -1.14 -28.70 -19.76
CA GLU A 635 0.10 -29.44 -20.07
C GLU A 635 0.17 -30.81 -19.38
N LYS A 636 -0.18 -30.88 -18.09
CA LYS A 636 -0.15 -32.13 -17.33
C LYS A 636 -1.25 -33.08 -17.76
N GLN A 637 -2.44 -32.56 -18.07
CA GLN A 637 -3.53 -33.34 -18.62
C GLN A 637 -3.13 -33.99 -19.94
N LYS A 638 -2.52 -33.20 -20.85
CA LYS A 638 -1.95 -33.71 -22.11
C LYS A 638 -0.86 -34.76 -21.89
N GLN A 639 -0.03 -34.64 -20.84
CA GLN A 639 0.95 -35.66 -20.46
C GLN A 639 0.31 -36.95 -19.91
N ILE A 640 -0.80 -36.86 -19.17
CA ILE A 640 -1.55 -38.02 -18.66
C ILE A 640 -2.28 -38.74 -19.79
N SER A 641 -2.98 -37.99 -20.66
CA SER A 641 -3.63 -38.52 -21.87
C SER A 641 -2.64 -39.29 -22.77
N ASN A 642 -1.47 -38.70 -23.04
CA ASN A 642 -0.37 -39.35 -23.76
C ASN A 642 0.19 -40.61 -23.07
N GLN A 643 0.00 -40.78 -21.76
CA GLN A 643 0.40 -41.98 -21.03
C GLN A 643 -0.70 -43.05 -21.05
N LEU A 644 -1.97 -42.66 -20.97
CA LEU A 644 -3.12 -43.55 -21.15
C LEU A 644 -3.11 -44.22 -22.52
N ASP A 645 -2.99 -43.44 -23.60
CA ASP A 645 -2.94 -43.96 -24.97
C ASP A 645 -1.82 -44.98 -25.15
N LYS A 646 -0.62 -44.69 -24.62
CA LYS A 646 0.53 -45.60 -24.67
C LYS A 646 0.31 -46.87 -23.85
N GLN A 647 -0.34 -46.78 -22.68
CA GLN A 647 -0.71 -47.96 -21.91
C GLN A 647 -1.80 -48.79 -22.62
N GLN A 648 -2.75 -48.15 -23.31
CA GLN A 648 -3.82 -48.83 -24.04
C GLN A 648 -3.28 -49.55 -25.29
N GLN A 649 -2.43 -48.90 -26.08
CA GLN A 649 -1.74 -49.51 -27.23
C GLN A 649 -0.85 -50.69 -26.78
N GLN A 650 -0.14 -50.55 -25.66
CA GLN A 650 0.62 -51.68 -25.08
C GLN A 650 -0.30 -52.80 -24.57
N ALA A 651 -1.50 -52.49 -24.05
CA ALA A 651 -2.45 -53.48 -23.58
C ALA A 651 -2.99 -54.39 -24.71
N GLN A 652 -3.18 -53.86 -25.91
CA GLN A 652 -3.58 -54.61 -27.10
C GLN A 652 -2.48 -55.56 -27.62
N SER A 653 -1.22 -55.41 -27.18
CA SER A 653 -0.06 -56.06 -27.82
C SER A 653 0.49 -57.34 -27.16
N LYS A 654 0.06 -57.72 -25.94
CA LYS A 654 0.43 -59.01 -25.29
C LYS A 654 -0.39 -59.35 -24.03
N GLU A 655 -0.88 -60.59 -23.99
CA GLU A 655 -1.73 -61.14 -22.91
C GLU A 655 -0.96 -61.62 -21.66
N ARG A 656 -0.23 -60.73 -20.96
CA ARG A 656 0.32 -61.08 -19.62
C ARG A 656 0.05 -59.99 -18.59
N ARG A 657 -0.93 -60.25 -17.71
CA ARG A 657 -1.12 -59.52 -16.44
C ARG A 657 0.15 -59.67 -15.59
N SER A 658 0.90 -58.58 -15.42
CA SER A 658 2.10 -58.55 -14.57
C SER A 658 1.90 -57.52 -13.46
N LEU A 659 2.45 -57.79 -12.28
CA LEU A 659 2.25 -56.96 -11.08
C LEU A 659 2.75 -55.52 -11.26
N ARG A 660 3.69 -55.27 -12.19
CA ARG A 660 4.15 -53.91 -12.54
C ARG A 660 3.08 -53.07 -13.24
N ARG A 661 2.12 -53.67 -13.97
CA ARG A 661 1.03 -52.92 -14.62
C ARG A 661 0.14 -52.22 -13.58
N ASN A 662 -0.25 -52.95 -12.52
CA ASN A 662 -1.05 -52.41 -11.42
C ASN A 662 -0.36 -51.27 -10.67
N GLN A 663 0.98 -51.27 -10.61
CA GLN A 663 1.73 -50.17 -10.01
C GLN A 663 1.65 -48.90 -10.88
N GLY A 664 1.92 -49.01 -12.18
CA GLY A 664 1.82 -47.88 -13.11
C GLY A 664 0.40 -47.31 -13.25
N GLN A 665 -0.65 -48.13 -13.14
CA GLN A 665 -2.04 -47.65 -13.11
C GLN A 665 -2.35 -46.83 -11.85
N ARG A 666 -1.87 -47.26 -10.68
CA ARG A 666 -2.02 -46.51 -9.41
C ARG A 666 -1.26 -45.19 -9.41
N GLU A 667 -0.05 -45.18 -9.96
CA GLU A 667 0.75 -43.96 -10.13
C GLU A 667 0.04 -42.95 -11.05
N LEU A 668 -0.70 -43.43 -12.07
CA LEU A 668 -1.49 -42.59 -12.98
C LEU A 668 -2.81 -42.11 -12.35
N ALA A 669 -3.51 -42.95 -11.60
CA ALA A 669 -4.70 -42.57 -10.84
C ALA A 669 -4.39 -41.50 -9.77
N ASN A 670 -3.24 -41.62 -9.09
CA ASN A 670 -2.76 -40.59 -8.16
C ASN A 670 -2.49 -39.25 -8.88
N GLN A 671 -1.93 -39.27 -10.09
CA GLN A 671 -1.70 -38.04 -10.88
C GLN A 671 -3.00 -37.34 -11.30
N LEU A 672 -4.05 -38.11 -11.61
CA LEU A 672 -5.39 -37.58 -11.88
C LEU A 672 -6.05 -37.01 -10.63
N GLN A 673 -5.90 -37.66 -9.47
CA GLN A 673 -6.36 -37.13 -8.18
C GLN A 673 -5.65 -35.81 -7.83
N ASP A 674 -4.35 -35.71 -8.13
CA ASP A 674 -3.58 -34.47 -8.03
C ASP A 674 -4.06 -33.39 -9.02
N GLN A 675 -4.53 -33.75 -10.21
CA GLN A 675 -5.17 -32.78 -11.13
C GLN A 675 -6.52 -32.32 -10.60
N GLU A 676 -7.35 -33.21 -10.04
CA GLU A 676 -8.66 -32.83 -9.46
C GLU A 676 -8.48 -31.80 -8.35
N ASN A 677 -7.57 -32.07 -7.41
CA ASN A 677 -7.25 -31.15 -6.30
C ASN A 677 -6.78 -29.77 -6.79
N ARG A 678 -5.96 -29.72 -7.85
CA ARG A 678 -5.49 -28.47 -8.48
C ARG A 678 -6.61 -27.72 -9.19
N LEU A 679 -7.41 -28.43 -9.99
CA LEU A 679 -8.56 -27.90 -10.72
C LEU A 679 -9.61 -27.29 -9.76
N LYS A 680 -9.90 -27.99 -8.67
CA LYS A 680 -10.81 -27.55 -7.60
C LYS A 680 -10.33 -26.28 -6.92
N SER A 681 -9.03 -26.20 -6.61
CA SER A 681 -8.42 -24.96 -6.11
C SER A 681 -8.49 -23.81 -7.12
N LEU A 682 -8.21 -24.07 -8.39
CA LEU A 682 -8.30 -23.07 -9.46
C LEU A 682 -9.74 -22.54 -9.63
N MET A 683 -10.73 -23.43 -9.67
CA MET A 683 -12.13 -23.01 -9.78
C MET A 683 -12.65 -22.27 -8.55
N GLU A 684 -12.15 -22.55 -7.34
CA GLU A 684 -12.48 -21.75 -6.16
C GLU A 684 -11.85 -20.35 -6.23
N GLN A 685 -10.58 -20.25 -6.63
CA GLN A 685 -9.93 -18.96 -6.88
C GLN A 685 -10.69 -18.14 -7.96
N MET A 686 -11.15 -18.79 -9.04
CA MET A 686 -11.98 -18.12 -10.06
C MET A 686 -13.31 -17.61 -9.49
N LYS A 687 -14.03 -18.39 -8.68
CA LYS A 687 -15.28 -17.93 -8.02
C LYS A 687 -15.02 -16.73 -7.12
N GLN A 688 -13.91 -16.76 -6.36
CA GLN A 688 -13.52 -15.67 -5.47
C GLN A 688 -13.25 -14.38 -6.26
N VAL A 689 -12.45 -14.45 -7.33
CA VAL A 689 -12.16 -13.30 -8.20
C VAL A 689 -13.43 -12.78 -8.91
N VAL A 690 -14.37 -13.64 -9.32
CA VAL A 690 -15.68 -13.21 -9.85
C VAL A 690 -16.45 -12.32 -8.86
N GLN A 691 -16.52 -12.74 -7.58
CA GLN A 691 -17.19 -11.98 -6.53
C GLN A 691 -16.48 -10.67 -6.18
N GLU A 692 -15.15 -10.70 -6.11
CA GLU A 692 -14.33 -9.55 -5.69
C GLU A 692 -14.16 -8.51 -6.81
N SER A 693 -14.30 -8.91 -8.09
CA SER A 693 -14.24 -8.02 -9.25
C SER A 693 -15.57 -7.38 -9.65
N GLU A 694 -16.72 -7.90 -9.19
CA GLU A 694 -18.08 -7.47 -9.59
C GLU A 694 -18.29 -5.93 -9.57
N LYS A 695 -17.71 -5.25 -8.55
CA LYS A 695 -17.91 -3.81 -8.28
C LYS A 695 -16.71 -2.93 -8.66
N SER A 696 -15.62 -3.53 -9.10
CA SER A 696 -14.34 -2.88 -9.43
C SER A 696 -14.06 -2.98 -10.93
N GLU A 697 -14.06 -4.19 -11.48
CA GLU A 697 -13.88 -4.49 -12.91
C GLU A 697 -14.96 -5.46 -13.43
N PRO A 698 -16.17 -4.96 -13.80
CA PRO A 698 -17.32 -5.81 -14.13
C PRO A 698 -17.14 -6.63 -15.42
N LEU A 699 -16.22 -6.24 -16.30
CA LEU A 699 -15.87 -7.05 -17.49
C LEU A 699 -15.14 -8.32 -17.07
N LEU A 700 -14.16 -8.23 -16.16
CA LEU A 700 -13.43 -9.39 -15.63
C LEU A 700 -14.41 -10.39 -15.00
N SER A 701 -15.27 -9.89 -14.10
CA SER A 701 -16.28 -10.70 -13.41
C SER A 701 -17.17 -11.46 -14.40
N LYS A 702 -17.65 -10.78 -15.46
CA LYS A 702 -18.45 -11.38 -16.52
C LYS A 702 -17.68 -12.46 -17.31
N HIS A 703 -16.44 -12.17 -17.74
CA HIS A 703 -15.66 -13.11 -18.54
C HIS A 703 -15.27 -14.37 -17.74
N LEU A 704 -14.88 -14.23 -16.48
CA LEU A 704 -14.64 -15.38 -15.59
C LEU A 704 -15.93 -16.16 -15.28
N TYR A 705 -17.07 -15.49 -15.10
CA TYR A 705 -18.35 -16.17 -14.91
C TYR A 705 -18.76 -16.97 -16.15
N ASP A 706 -18.61 -16.41 -17.35
CA ASP A 706 -18.86 -17.12 -18.60
C ASP A 706 -17.85 -18.27 -18.82
N ALA A 707 -16.61 -18.16 -18.36
CA ALA A 707 -15.63 -19.26 -18.35
C ALA A 707 -16.09 -20.44 -17.47
N ILE A 708 -16.48 -20.18 -16.22
CA ILE A 708 -17.03 -21.20 -15.30
C ILE A 708 -18.29 -21.83 -15.93
N ARG A 709 -19.18 -21.00 -16.49
CA ARG A 709 -20.43 -21.44 -17.13
C ARG A 709 -20.20 -22.33 -18.34
N LYS A 710 -19.24 -22.01 -19.21
CA LYS A 710 -18.84 -22.83 -20.37
C LYS A 710 -18.14 -24.14 -19.98
N THR A 711 -17.44 -24.14 -18.85
CA THR A 711 -16.74 -25.33 -18.31
C THR A 711 -17.71 -26.33 -17.66
N ARG A 712 -18.79 -25.84 -17.03
CA ARG A 712 -19.76 -26.65 -16.26
C ARG A 712 -20.35 -27.88 -16.97
N PRO A 713 -20.65 -27.90 -18.28
CA PRO A 713 -21.17 -29.09 -18.97
C PRO A 713 -20.21 -30.28 -18.97
N PHE A 714 -18.90 -30.03 -19.02
CA PHE A 714 -17.87 -31.08 -19.05
C PHE A 714 -17.67 -31.75 -17.69
N ARG A 715 -18.00 -31.04 -16.59
CA ARG A 715 -17.78 -31.46 -15.19
C ARG A 715 -16.36 -32.03 -14.95
N PRO A 716 -15.29 -31.26 -15.23
CA PRO A 716 -13.93 -31.81 -15.28
C PRO A 716 -13.46 -32.40 -13.93
N GLU A 717 -13.94 -31.92 -12.78
CA GLU A 717 -13.66 -32.54 -11.46
C GLU A 717 -14.16 -34.00 -11.42
N ASN A 718 -15.46 -34.22 -11.61
CA ASN A 718 -16.05 -35.56 -11.68
C ASN A 718 -15.43 -36.42 -12.78
N ALA A 719 -15.01 -35.82 -13.90
CA ALA A 719 -14.39 -36.54 -15.00
C ALA A 719 -12.98 -37.04 -14.63
N LEU A 720 -12.18 -36.26 -13.90
CA LEU A 720 -10.89 -36.69 -13.35
C LEU A 720 -11.06 -37.75 -12.26
N GLN A 721 -12.01 -37.54 -11.34
CA GLN A 721 -12.33 -38.51 -10.28
C GLN A 721 -12.73 -39.86 -10.88
N ASN A 722 -13.70 -39.87 -11.81
CA ASN A 722 -14.13 -41.08 -12.50
C ASN A 722 -12.96 -41.75 -13.27
N ALA A 723 -12.07 -40.97 -13.90
CA ALA A 723 -10.91 -41.53 -14.59
C ALA A 723 -9.93 -42.21 -13.62
N ALA A 724 -9.72 -41.65 -12.43
CA ALA A 724 -8.91 -42.26 -11.38
C ALA A 724 -9.57 -43.52 -10.78
N GLU A 725 -10.89 -43.51 -10.56
CA GLU A 725 -11.65 -44.68 -10.10
C GLU A 725 -11.58 -45.82 -11.14
N PHE A 726 -11.89 -45.55 -12.41
CA PHE A 726 -11.83 -46.55 -13.49
C PHE A 726 -10.40 -47.12 -13.68
N LEU A 727 -9.33 -46.34 -13.46
CA LEU A 727 -7.96 -46.86 -13.48
C LEU A 727 -7.62 -47.78 -12.30
N ASN A 728 -8.19 -47.53 -11.13
CA ASN A 728 -8.01 -48.39 -9.95
C ASN A 728 -8.77 -49.72 -10.13
N ASP A 729 -9.95 -49.69 -10.74
CA ASP A 729 -10.73 -50.87 -11.11
C ASP A 729 -10.16 -51.61 -12.35
N GLY A 730 -9.36 -50.92 -13.17
CA GLY A 730 -8.68 -51.46 -14.36
C GLY A 730 -9.44 -51.30 -15.68
N ASP A 731 -10.53 -50.53 -15.71
CA ASP A 731 -11.29 -50.17 -16.91
C ASP A 731 -10.62 -49.01 -17.67
N ASN A 732 -9.53 -49.35 -18.37
CA ASN A 732 -8.73 -48.39 -19.13
C ASN A 732 -9.49 -47.73 -20.30
N GLN A 733 -10.65 -48.24 -20.74
CA GLN A 733 -11.43 -47.60 -21.80
C GLN A 733 -12.31 -46.48 -21.23
N ARG A 734 -13.08 -46.76 -20.17
CA ARG A 734 -13.87 -45.71 -19.50
C ARG A 734 -12.99 -44.65 -18.85
N ALA A 735 -11.81 -45.02 -18.37
CA ALA A 735 -10.81 -44.07 -17.89
C ALA A 735 -10.42 -43.04 -18.97
N LEU A 736 -10.17 -43.49 -20.22
CA LEU A 736 -9.81 -42.60 -21.33
C LEU A 736 -10.98 -41.70 -21.76
N GLU A 737 -12.21 -42.23 -21.84
CA GLU A 737 -13.41 -41.42 -22.15
C GLU A 737 -13.71 -40.37 -21.06
N ALA A 738 -13.41 -40.68 -19.80
CA ALA A 738 -13.51 -39.74 -18.70
C ALA A 738 -12.40 -38.69 -18.76
N GLU A 739 -11.16 -39.10 -19.04
CA GLU A 739 -10.00 -38.22 -19.17
C GLU A 739 -10.15 -37.22 -20.32
N GLN A 740 -10.55 -37.66 -21.51
CA GLN A 740 -10.79 -36.76 -22.66
C GLN A 740 -11.87 -35.71 -22.36
N ARG A 741 -12.91 -36.08 -21.59
CA ARG A 741 -13.95 -35.14 -21.12
C ARG A 741 -13.39 -34.13 -20.12
N ALA A 742 -12.46 -34.53 -19.24
CA ALA A 742 -11.76 -33.63 -18.35
C ALA A 742 -10.86 -32.65 -19.13
N ALA A 743 -10.07 -33.15 -20.09
CA ALA A 743 -9.19 -32.35 -20.93
C ALA A 743 -9.96 -31.26 -21.71
N ALA A 744 -11.08 -31.61 -22.34
CA ALA A 744 -11.95 -30.65 -23.03
C ALA A 744 -12.51 -29.57 -22.09
N GLY A 745 -12.85 -29.93 -20.85
CA GLY A 745 -13.25 -28.98 -19.81
C GLY A 745 -12.12 -28.06 -19.36
N ILE A 746 -10.91 -28.59 -19.18
CA ILE A 746 -9.72 -27.83 -18.75
C ILE A 746 -9.29 -26.83 -19.83
N ASP A 747 -9.27 -27.21 -21.11
CA ASP A 747 -8.92 -26.26 -22.19
C ASP A 747 -10.02 -25.20 -22.38
N THR A 748 -11.31 -25.56 -22.27
CA THR A 748 -12.43 -24.59 -22.26
C THR A 748 -12.28 -23.56 -21.14
N MET A 749 -11.89 -24.01 -19.93
CA MET A 749 -11.63 -23.16 -18.78
C MET A 749 -10.43 -22.23 -19.01
N LYS A 750 -9.32 -22.78 -19.51
CA LYS A 750 -8.09 -22.04 -19.86
C LYS A 750 -8.36 -20.94 -20.89
N GLN A 751 -9.07 -21.23 -21.97
CA GLN A 751 -9.49 -20.22 -22.96
C GLN A 751 -10.34 -19.12 -22.32
N GLY A 752 -11.25 -19.47 -21.42
CA GLY A 752 -12.07 -18.51 -20.68
C GLY A 752 -11.28 -17.63 -19.70
N ILE A 753 -10.28 -18.19 -19.01
CA ILE A 753 -9.32 -17.46 -18.16
C ILE A 753 -8.48 -16.50 -19.01
N GLN A 754 -8.06 -16.91 -20.20
CA GLN A 754 -7.29 -16.04 -21.11
C GLN A 754 -8.10 -14.82 -21.55
N ILE A 755 -9.33 -15.01 -22.05
CA ILE A 755 -10.23 -13.90 -22.45
C ILE A 755 -10.51 -12.96 -21.27
N ALA A 756 -10.66 -13.51 -20.06
CA ALA A 756 -10.78 -12.71 -18.85
C ALA A 756 -9.52 -11.89 -18.53
N ALA A 757 -8.32 -12.46 -18.74
CA ALA A 757 -7.05 -11.79 -18.47
C ALA A 757 -6.82 -10.62 -19.44
N GLU A 758 -7.11 -10.81 -20.73
CA GLU A 758 -7.08 -9.77 -21.77
C GLU A 758 -7.95 -8.56 -21.42
N SER A 759 -9.06 -8.74 -20.69
CA SER A 759 -9.94 -7.64 -20.26
C SER A 759 -9.36 -6.71 -19.18
N VAL A 760 -8.26 -7.10 -18.51
CA VAL A 760 -7.62 -6.35 -17.40
C VAL A 760 -6.15 -6.03 -17.66
N LEU A 761 -5.42 -6.93 -18.31
CA LEU A 761 -4.08 -6.65 -18.84
C LEU A 761 -4.14 -5.68 -20.04
N GLY A 762 -5.31 -5.54 -20.65
CA GLY A 762 -5.52 -4.82 -21.90
C GLY A 762 -5.27 -5.71 -23.11
N ASN A 763 -5.67 -5.24 -24.28
CA ASN A 763 -5.30 -5.89 -25.53
C ASN A 763 -3.81 -5.62 -25.81
N ASP A 764 -2.97 -6.66 -25.73
CA ASP A 764 -1.54 -6.63 -26.08
C ASP A 764 -1.28 -5.83 -27.37
N LEU A 765 -2.13 -5.99 -28.39
CA LEU A 765 -1.98 -5.33 -29.69
C LEU A 765 -2.18 -3.80 -29.62
N GLU A 766 -3.01 -3.29 -28.70
CA GLU A 766 -3.15 -1.86 -28.45
C GLU A 766 -2.00 -1.32 -27.57
N ALA A 767 -1.57 -2.09 -26.58
CA ALA A 767 -0.41 -1.75 -25.74
C ALA A 767 0.88 -1.65 -26.59
N LEU A 768 1.12 -2.61 -27.48
CA LEU A 768 2.23 -2.60 -28.44
C LEU A 768 2.13 -1.41 -29.42
N LYS A 769 0.93 -1.10 -29.93
CA LYS A 769 0.70 0.09 -30.79
C LYS A 769 1.04 1.40 -30.07
N LYS A 770 0.67 1.54 -28.80
CA LYS A 770 0.99 2.71 -27.96
C LYS A 770 2.47 2.77 -27.60
N ALA A 771 3.07 1.66 -27.17
CA ALA A 771 4.50 1.54 -26.89
C ALA A 771 5.36 2.00 -28.09
N ARG A 772 4.97 1.59 -29.31
CA ARG A 772 5.61 2.04 -30.55
C ARG A 772 5.46 3.55 -30.82
N GLN A 773 4.32 4.16 -30.44
CA GLN A 773 4.12 5.60 -30.58
C GLN A 773 5.00 6.39 -29.60
N GLU A 774 5.09 5.96 -28.34
CA GLU A 774 5.97 6.58 -27.33
C GLU A 774 7.44 6.44 -27.72
N LEU A 775 7.90 5.26 -28.15
CA LEU A 775 9.28 5.08 -28.64
C LEU A 775 9.62 6.02 -29.80
N LYS A 776 8.67 6.28 -30.71
CA LYS A 776 8.87 7.21 -31.83
C LYS A 776 9.06 8.66 -31.35
N SER A 777 8.32 9.12 -30.34
CA SER A 777 8.54 10.45 -29.75
C SER A 777 9.84 10.51 -28.94
N LEU A 778 10.12 9.52 -28.10
CA LEU A 778 11.36 9.42 -27.30
C LEU A 778 12.64 9.39 -28.18
N THR A 779 12.56 8.76 -29.36
CA THR A 779 13.62 8.78 -30.39
C THR A 779 13.72 10.14 -31.08
N SER A 780 12.61 10.85 -31.26
CA SER A 780 12.58 12.19 -31.88
C SER A 780 13.14 13.26 -30.95
N GLU A 781 12.86 13.16 -29.65
CA GLU A 781 13.39 14.04 -28.59
C GLU A 781 14.92 13.93 -28.48
N LEU A 782 15.47 12.71 -28.52
CA LEU A 782 16.92 12.48 -28.56
C LEU A 782 17.58 13.02 -29.85
N LYS A 783 16.96 12.83 -31.02
CA LYS A 783 17.49 13.36 -32.29
C LYS A 783 17.47 14.89 -32.37
N GLN A 784 16.52 15.53 -31.70
CA GLN A 784 16.53 16.98 -31.53
C GLN A 784 17.72 17.42 -30.66
N GLU A 785 17.95 16.78 -29.51
CA GLU A 785 19.11 17.04 -28.65
C GLU A 785 20.45 16.84 -29.40
N GLU A 786 20.60 15.74 -30.13
CA GLU A 786 21.78 15.46 -30.96
C GLU A 786 22.03 16.57 -31.99
N SER A 787 20.99 17.02 -32.72
CA SER A 787 21.11 18.08 -33.72
C SER A 787 21.50 19.45 -33.12
N LEU A 788 21.13 19.71 -31.87
CA LEU A 788 21.52 20.91 -31.11
C LEU A 788 22.95 20.80 -30.58
N ALA A 789 23.35 19.64 -30.07
CA ALA A 789 24.71 19.38 -29.61
C ALA A 789 25.74 19.47 -30.75
N ALA A 790 25.44 18.87 -31.91
CA ALA A 790 26.30 18.90 -33.09
C ALA A 790 26.61 20.34 -33.57
N ASN A 791 25.61 21.22 -33.54
CA ASN A 791 25.76 22.64 -33.92
C ASN A 791 26.62 23.46 -32.94
N THR A 792 26.82 22.97 -31.70
CA THR A 792 27.55 23.71 -30.66
C THR A 792 29.07 23.49 -30.74
N ASN A 793 29.52 22.38 -31.34
CA ASN A 793 30.93 21.99 -31.43
C ASN A 793 31.74 22.65 -32.58
N GLN A 794 31.22 23.69 -33.24
CA GLN A 794 31.92 24.46 -34.30
C GLN A 794 32.37 25.88 -33.89
N ALA A 795 32.44 26.17 -32.59
CA ALA A 795 32.97 27.43 -32.07
C ALA A 795 34.44 27.32 -31.62
N ASP A 796 35.39 27.64 -32.50
CA ASP A 796 36.85 27.64 -32.23
C ASP A 796 37.29 28.88 -31.40
N PRO A 797 37.80 28.72 -30.16
CA PRO A 797 38.10 29.84 -29.26
C PRO A 797 39.50 30.44 -29.50
N GLY A 798 39.75 31.02 -30.69
CA GLY A 798 41.13 31.15 -31.21
C GLY A 798 41.61 32.43 -31.91
N LYS A 799 40.93 33.60 -31.87
CA LYS A 799 41.54 34.89 -32.33
C LYS A 799 40.81 36.15 -31.85
N SER A 800 41.54 37.27 -31.77
CA SER A 800 41.08 38.54 -31.19
C SER A 800 41.19 39.74 -32.14
N SER A 801 40.44 40.80 -31.79
CA SER A 801 40.59 42.20 -32.22
C SER A 801 39.81 42.72 -33.44
N LYS A 802 39.21 43.92 -33.23
CA LYS A 802 38.69 44.92 -34.20
C LYS A 802 37.55 44.54 -35.15
N ARG A 803 36.34 45.05 -34.82
CA ARG A 803 35.87 46.31 -35.43
C ARG A 803 34.85 47.05 -34.56
N ALA A 804 34.60 48.32 -34.89
CA ALA A 804 33.73 49.23 -34.15
C ALA A 804 32.45 49.58 -34.94
N ALA A 805 31.55 50.31 -34.28
CA ALA A 805 30.18 50.66 -34.68
C ALA A 805 29.94 51.12 -36.13
N SER A 806 28.72 50.87 -36.62
CA SER A 806 28.00 51.77 -37.53
C SER A 806 26.48 51.58 -37.41
N THR A 807 25.76 52.68 -37.24
CA THR A 807 24.33 52.88 -37.57
C THR A 807 24.15 53.03 -39.10
N PRO A 808 22.93 53.13 -39.70
CA PRO A 808 21.65 53.57 -39.11
C PRO A 808 20.40 52.73 -39.52
N ALA A 809 19.22 53.31 -39.28
CA ALA A 809 17.91 52.70 -39.40
C ALA A 809 17.19 52.93 -40.76
N GLU A 810 16.13 52.15 -40.95
CA GLU A 810 14.82 52.56 -41.48
C GLU A 810 14.66 53.12 -42.91
N LYS A 811 13.99 52.32 -43.76
CA LYS A 811 12.86 52.70 -44.65
C LYS A 811 12.16 51.42 -45.12
N ALA A 812 10.94 51.02 -44.74
CA ALA A 812 9.65 51.73 -44.58
C ALA A 812 8.83 51.88 -45.88
N ARG A 813 8.05 50.84 -46.23
CA ARG A 813 6.78 50.83 -46.98
C ARG A 813 6.29 49.37 -47.12
N LYS A 814 5.00 49.03 -46.98
CA LYS A 814 3.84 49.79 -46.48
C LYS A 814 2.72 48.82 -46.04
N GLN A 815 1.60 49.38 -45.56
CA GLN A 815 0.28 48.75 -45.36
C GLN A 815 -0.04 47.65 -46.40
N GLY A 816 -0.65 46.51 -46.08
CA GLY A 816 -1.37 46.14 -44.85
C GLY A 816 -2.87 46.38 -44.99
N ASN A 817 -3.62 45.35 -45.44
CA ASN A 817 -5.03 45.16 -45.10
C ASN A 817 -5.41 43.67 -45.17
N GLN A 818 -6.58 43.30 -44.65
CA GLN A 818 -7.08 41.93 -44.53
C GLN A 818 -7.69 41.39 -45.85
N GLN A 819 -7.70 40.06 -45.98
CA GLN A 819 -8.52 39.16 -46.82
C GLN A 819 -9.11 39.69 -48.16
N PRO A 820 -8.98 38.87 -49.23
CA PRO A 820 -10.14 38.04 -49.55
C PRO A 820 -9.83 36.56 -49.88
N SER A 821 -10.89 35.77 -50.02
CA SER A 821 -10.93 34.45 -50.66
C SER A 821 -11.37 34.57 -52.15
N THR A 822 -11.82 33.47 -52.78
CA THR A 822 -12.21 33.30 -54.22
C THR A 822 -11.00 33.17 -55.17
N GLN A 823 -10.82 32.09 -55.96
CA GLN A 823 -11.57 31.60 -57.16
C GLN A 823 -11.38 32.50 -58.40
N PRO A 824 -11.43 31.97 -59.66
CA PRO A 824 -11.91 30.65 -60.13
C PRO A 824 -10.82 29.86 -60.93
N SER A 825 -11.00 28.61 -61.42
CA SER A 825 -11.67 28.18 -62.67
C SER A 825 -11.59 29.21 -63.82
N GLY A 826 -11.24 28.92 -65.08
CA GLY A 826 -10.96 27.67 -65.78
C GLY A 826 -11.77 27.62 -67.09
N SER A 827 -11.11 27.42 -68.25
CA SER A 827 -11.52 26.42 -69.27
C SER A 827 -10.65 26.45 -70.54
N LYS A 828 -10.12 25.26 -70.87
CA LYS A 828 -10.25 24.48 -72.12
C LYS A 828 -10.43 25.21 -73.48
N PRO A 829 -9.92 24.54 -74.52
CA PRO A 829 -10.79 23.85 -75.48
C PRO A 829 -10.61 22.31 -75.39
N ALA A 830 -11.55 21.43 -75.72
CA ALA A 830 -13.03 21.43 -75.75
C ALA A 830 -13.44 19.92 -75.67
N SER A 831 -14.62 19.41 -75.26
CA SER A 831 -15.99 19.91 -75.05
C SER A 831 -16.70 19.09 -73.95
N GLY A 832 -17.92 19.45 -73.48
CA GLY A 832 -18.89 18.49 -72.88
C GLY A 832 -19.33 18.61 -71.39
N LYS A 833 -20.47 19.29 -71.16
CA LYS A 833 -21.55 19.16 -70.12
C LYS A 833 -21.35 18.65 -68.65
N ASN A 834 -21.80 19.51 -67.72
CA ASN A 834 -22.79 19.30 -66.60
C ASN A 834 -22.46 18.81 -65.15
N GLN A 835 -22.73 19.73 -64.20
CA GLN A 835 -23.54 19.59 -62.94
C GLN A 835 -22.93 19.03 -61.60
N PRO A 836 -23.58 19.16 -60.40
CA PRO A 836 -22.92 19.78 -59.23
C PRO A 836 -22.90 18.97 -57.91
N GLY A 837 -22.34 19.55 -56.82
CA GLY A 837 -22.24 18.94 -55.47
C GLY A 837 -22.97 19.71 -54.35
N GLN A 838 -22.71 19.39 -53.06
CA GLN A 838 -23.37 20.03 -51.90
C GLN A 838 -22.56 20.09 -50.59
N LYS A 839 -23.19 20.58 -49.50
CA LYS A 839 -22.63 21.05 -48.22
C LYS A 839 -22.51 19.96 -47.14
N SER A 840 -21.79 20.29 -46.06
CA SER A 840 -22.01 19.72 -44.72
C SER A 840 -23.06 20.52 -43.92
N SER A 841 -24.01 19.81 -43.31
CA SER A 841 -24.92 20.31 -42.26
C SER A 841 -25.71 19.14 -41.66
N GLY A 842 -25.81 19.04 -40.34
CA GLY A 842 -26.91 18.32 -39.66
C GLY A 842 -28.00 19.30 -39.20
N PRO A 843 -28.96 18.90 -38.33
CA PRO A 843 -29.21 17.57 -37.76
C PRO A 843 -30.68 17.09 -37.97
N THR A 844 -31.03 15.93 -37.37
CA THR A 844 -32.39 15.32 -37.22
C THR A 844 -33.13 14.97 -38.52
N PRO A 845 -34.09 14.01 -38.51
CA PRO A 845 -35.44 14.23 -37.97
C PRO A 845 -36.04 13.04 -37.16
N PHE A 846 -37.28 13.22 -36.70
CA PHE A 846 -38.19 12.17 -36.21
C PHE A 846 -39.11 11.68 -37.35
N SER A 847 -39.90 10.62 -37.12
CA SER A 847 -40.97 10.10 -38.02
C SER A 847 -40.47 9.50 -39.37
N ASP A 848 -41.19 8.60 -40.04
CA ASP A 848 -42.61 8.20 -39.84
C ASP A 848 -42.81 6.66 -39.82
N SER A 849 -44.07 6.22 -39.87
CA SER A 849 -44.57 4.96 -39.34
C SER A 849 -45.40 4.14 -40.33
N LYS A 850 -45.42 2.81 -40.16
CA LYS A 850 -46.52 1.95 -40.64
C LYS A 850 -46.56 0.57 -39.94
N SER A 851 -47.80 0.11 -39.76
CA SER A 851 -48.31 -1.22 -39.37
C SER A 851 -47.42 -2.45 -39.65
N ASN A 852 -47.50 -3.55 -38.89
CA ASN A 852 -48.70 -4.06 -38.19
C ASN A 852 -48.45 -4.92 -36.92
N GLN A 853 -49.49 -5.10 -36.11
CA GLN A 853 -49.62 -6.06 -34.98
C GLN A 853 -50.02 -7.48 -35.47
N PRO A 854 -50.21 -8.54 -34.61
CA PRO A 854 -50.32 -8.62 -33.13
C PRO A 854 -49.32 -9.61 -32.46
N GLY A 855 -49.30 -9.86 -31.14
CA GLY A 855 -50.06 -9.32 -29.99
C GLY A 855 -49.59 -9.91 -28.64
N LYS A 856 -50.08 -9.37 -27.50
CA LYS A 856 -49.86 -9.88 -26.11
C LYS A 856 -51.04 -10.77 -25.66
N PRO A 857 -50.84 -11.75 -24.75
CA PRO A 857 -50.83 -11.51 -23.29
C PRO A 857 -49.51 -11.96 -22.63
N GLY A 858 -49.25 -11.80 -21.33
CA GLY A 858 -50.02 -11.18 -20.23
C GLY A 858 -49.44 -11.64 -18.87
N SER A 859 -49.32 -10.76 -17.88
CA SER A 859 -48.81 -11.13 -16.54
C SER A 859 -49.83 -11.96 -15.76
N PRO A 860 -49.36 -12.77 -14.79
CA PRO A 860 -49.64 -12.39 -13.41
C PRO A 860 -48.37 -12.41 -12.53
N GLY A 861 -48.43 -11.73 -11.39
CA GLY A 861 -47.39 -11.79 -10.37
C GLY A 861 -47.98 -12.18 -9.02
N SER A 862 -47.13 -12.64 -8.11
CA SER A 862 -47.46 -12.85 -6.70
C SER A 862 -46.21 -12.90 -5.83
N SER A 863 -46.26 -12.17 -4.72
CA SER A 863 -45.63 -12.63 -3.46
C SER A 863 -46.72 -13.38 -2.68
N PRO A 864 -46.33 -14.33 -1.83
CA PRO A 864 -46.36 -14.02 -0.39
C PRO A 864 -45.16 -14.57 0.38
N ALA A 865 -45.08 -14.23 1.66
CA ALA A 865 -44.02 -14.67 2.57
C ALA A 865 -44.39 -15.94 3.33
N SER A 866 -43.37 -16.68 3.80
CA SER A 866 -43.43 -17.41 5.07
C SER A 866 -42.02 -17.80 5.57
N SER A 867 -41.80 -17.62 6.87
CA SER A 867 -40.84 -18.43 7.65
C SER A 867 -41.65 -19.51 8.37
N PRO A 868 -41.15 -20.75 8.45
CA PRO A 868 -40.38 -21.18 9.63
C PRO A 868 -39.13 -22.01 9.24
N GLY A 869 -38.22 -22.40 10.13
CA GLY A 869 -38.20 -22.19 11.59
C GLY A 869 -38.29 -23.49 12.41
N SER A 870 -37.25 -24.32 12.41
CA SER A 870 -37.00 -25.34 13.44
C SER A 870 -35.60 -25.98 13.35
N SER A 871 -34.99 -26.23 14.52
CA SER A 871 -33.94 -27.25 14.73
C SER A 871 -34.58 -28.48 15.40
N PRO A 872 -33.96 -29.67 15.35
CA PRO A 872 -33.38 -30.18 16.61
C PRO A 872 -32.16 -31.12 16.47
N GLY A 873 -31.30 -31.13 17.50
CA GLY A 873 -30.51 -32.28 18.03
C GLY A 873 -29.56 -33.09 17.10
N GLN A 874 -28.61 -33.89 17.59
CA GLN A 874 -28.02 -34.13 18.92
C GLN A 874 -26.67 -34.84 18.63
N GLY A 875 -25.49 -34.44 19.12
CA GLY A 875 -24.95 -34.73 20.45
C GLY A 875 -23.57 -35.44 20.35
N THR A 876 -22.73 -35.35 21.40
CA THR A 876 -21.32 -35.87 21.48
C THR A 876 -20.27 -35.19 20.57
N GLY A 877 -18.99 -35.00 20.96
CA GLY A 877 -18.39 -35.10 22.31
C GLY A 877 -16.84 -35.00 22.34
N GLN A 878 -16.29 -34.47 23.44
CA GLN A 878 -14.94 -34.72 24.01
C GLN A 878 -13.68 -33.87 23.64
N LYS A 879 -13.46 -32.82 24.45
CA LYS A 879 -12.20 -32.37 25.12
C LYS A 879 -11.07 -31.55 24.41
N ASN A 880 -10.77 -30.43 25.10
CA ASN A 880 -9.46 -29.81 25.42
C ASN A 880 -8.62 -29.03 24.38
N SER A 881 -8.80 -27.69 24.40
CA SER A 881 -7.84 -26.66 24.87
C SER A 881 -6.40 -26.53 24.31
N PRO A 882 -5.77 -25.33 24.33
CA PRO A 882 -6.23 -24.06 24.93
C PRO A 882 -6.47 -22.92 23.92
N VAL A 883 -7.10 -21.84 24.43
CA VAL A 883 -7.26 -20.54 23.74
C VAL A 883 -6.02 -19.68 23.95
N GLN A 884 -5.64 -18.87 22.96
CA GLN A 884 -4.76 -17.72 23.17
C GLN A 884 -5.44 -16.45 22.63
N LEU A 885 -5.43 -15.40 23.44
CA LEU A 885 -6.11 -14.13 23.16
C LEU A 885 -5.19 -13.20 22.36
N ALA A 886 -5.71 -12.51 21.35
CA ALA A 886 -4.97 -11.51 20.58
C ALA A 886 -5.87 -10.30 20.26
N SER A 887 -5.39 -9.12 20.61
CA SER A 887 -6.13 -7.85 20.54
C SER A 887 -5.79 -7.02 19.30
N ALA A 888 -6.55 -5.94 19.08
CA ALA A 888 -6.28 -4.89 18.10
C ALA A 888 -5.04 -4.03 18.50
N GLN A 889 -4.53 -3.03 17.75
CA GLN A 889 -5.09 -2.31 16.58
C GLN A 889 -4.00 -1.66 15.68
N SER A 890 -4.34 -0.51 15.07
CA SER A 890 -3.60 0.53 14.34
C SER A 890 -2.37 1.11 15.08
N GLY A 891 -1.52 1.99 14.52
CA GLY A 891 -1.50 2.67 13.20
C GLY A 891 -0.35 3.69 13.09
N SER A 892 -0.36 4.53 12.05
CA SER A 892 0.61 5.63 11.78
C SER A 892 0.30 6.94 12.54
N GLY A 893 1.15 8.00 12.59
CA GLY A 893 2.54 8.19 12.15
C GLY A 893 2.85 9.57 11.48
N SER A 894 4.11 10.06 11.60
CA SER A 894 4.82 11.12 10.82
C SER A 894 4.60 12.65 11.04
N GLY A 895 5.72 13.39 11.23
CA GLY A 895 5.90 14.85 10.98
C GLY A 895 5.88 15.79 12.21
N GLN A 896 6.50 17.00 12.26
CA GLN A 896 7.53 17.73 11.45
C GLN A 896 7.94 19.06 12.21
N LEU A 897 8.82 19.93 11.66
CA LEU A 897 9.04 21.41 11.95
C LEU A 897 10.25 21.78 12.90
N ARG A 898 10.87 23.00 12.96
CA ARG A 898 10.66 24.36 12.35
C ARG A 898 11.83 25.40 12.52
N GLN A 899 11.89 26.43 11.64
CA GLN A 899 12.22 27.90 11.87
C GLN A 899 13.55 28.36 12.55
N PRO A 900 13.84 29.68 12.81
CA PRO A 900 13.17 31.00 12.56
C PRO A 900 13.99 31.92 11.57
N GLN A 901 14.08 33.28 11.48
CA GLN A 901 13.54 34.59 12.00
C GLN A 901 14.00 35.72 10.97
N ASN A 902 13.85 37.07 10.97
CA ASN A 902 13.10 38.19 11.63
C ASN A 902 13.19 39.50 10.76
N GLY A 903 12.55 40.64 11.12
CA GLY A 903 12.91 42.04 10.71
C GLY A 903 11.86 42.91 9.95
N THR A 904 11.64 44.17 10.36
CA THR A 904 10.64 45.17 9.83
C THR A 904 10.89 46.61 10.39
N PRO A 905 10.18 47.73 10.04
CA PRO A 905 9.18 48.03 8.97
C PRO A 905 9.42 49.40 8.23
N VAL A 906 8.48 49.85 7.35
CA VAL A 906 7.96 51.25 7.13
C VAL A 906 7.00 51.28 5.90
N SER A 907 6.17 52.34 5.74
CA SER A 907 4.93 52.31 4.93
C SER A 907 4.74 53.43 3.89
N GLN A 908 3.88 53.12 2.90
CA GLN A 908 2.87 54.00 2.25
C GLN A 908 3.16 54.77 0.92
N ALA A 909 2.23 54.57 -0.03
CA ALA A 909 1.54 55.56 -0.88
C ALA A 909 1.80 55.64 -2.42
N LEU A 910 0.67 55.66 -3.14
CA LEU A 910 0.38 56.15 -4.51
C LEU A 910 0.52 55.19 -5.73
N ALA A 911 -0.44 55.35 -6.64
CA ALA A 911 -0.77 54.59 -7.86
C ALA A 911 -1.27 55.61 -8.94
N PRO A 912 -1.91 55.29 -10.10
CA PRO A 912 -2.36 53.99 -10.64
C PRO A 912 -2.28 53.77 -12.19
N LYS A 913 -2.65 52.55 -12.66
CA LYS A 913 -3.22 52.19 -14.01
C LYS A 913 -2.32 52.45 -15.25
N SER A 914 -2.35 51.68 -16.35
CA SER A 914 -3.10 50.47 -16.80
C SER A 914 -2.18 49.68 -17.77
N LEU A 915 -2.45 48.49 -18.35
CA LEU A 915 -3.66 47.97 -18.99
C LEU A 915 -3.64 46.42 -19.11
N LYS A 916 -4.82 45.86 -19.37
CA LYS A 916 -5.23 44.45 -19.52
C LYS A 916 -4.28 43.53 -20.33
N GLY A 917 -3.94 42.34 -19.80
CA GLY A 917 -3.22 41.28 -20.51
C GLY A 917 -3.42 39.89 -19.86
N SER A 918 -3.43 38.81 -20.65
CA SER A 918 -3.69 37.43 -20.19
C SER A 918 -2.49 36.51 -20.42
N ARG A 919 -2.08 35.77 -19.37
CA ARG A 919 -1.33 34.50 -19.40
C ARG A 919 -1.25 33.96 -17.95
N SER A 920 -1.62 32.70 -17.73
CA SER A 920 -0.80 31.48 -17.81
C SER A 920 -0.02 31.22 -16.52
N SER A 921 -0.24 30.02 -15.95
CA SER A 921 0.33 29.56 -14.68
C SER A 921 1.85 29.72 -14.63
N GLY A 922 2.34 30.54 -13.69
CA GLY A 922 3.76 30.67 -13.37
C GLY A 922 4.14 29.79 -12.19
N GLN A 923 4.97 28.78 -12.42
CA GLN A 923 5.46 27.86 -11.39
C GLN A 923 6.59 28.52 -10.60
N THR A 924 6.39 28.75 -9.29
CA THR A 924 7.37 29.45 -8.45
C THR A 924 8.55 28.55 -8.10
N SER A 925 9.69 28.80 -8.73
CA SER A 925 10.98 28.18 -8.39
C SER A 925 11.55 28.74 -7.08
N SER A 926 11.92 27.86 -6.14
CA SER A 926 12.95 28.18 -5.14
C SER A 926 14.33 27.95 -5.76
N ALA A 927 15.30 28.83 -5.48
CA ALA A 927 16.61 28.81 -6.11
C ALA A 927 17.74 28.81 -5.06
N GLY A 928 18.76 27.97 -5.31
CA GLY A 928 19.90 27.78 -4.41
C GLY A 928 20.94 26.87 -5.06
N GLY A 929 21.68 27.39 -6.03
CA GLY A 929 22.69 26.65 -6.80
C GLY A 929 23.29 27.54 -7.88
N GLN A 930 24.56 27.92 -7.72
CA GLN A 930 25.21 28.99 -8.49
C GLN A 930 25.72 28.46 -9.85
N GLY A 931 25.43 29.20 -10.93
CA GLY A 931 25.74 28.77 -12.29
C GLY A 931 27.04 29.34 -12.87
N GLY A 932 27.78 28.51 -13.61
CA GLY A 932 28.73 28.93 -14.65
C GLY A 932 28.03 29.08 -16.02
N PRO A 933 28.61 29.79 -16.99
CA PRO A 933 27.88 30.26 -18.17
C PRO A 933 27.86 29.26 -19.34
N GLY A 934 26.69 29.06 -19.98
CA GLY A 934 26.61 28.35 -21.27
C GLY A 934 25.26 27.70 -21.64
N SER A 935 24.20 28.51 -21.83
CA SER A 935 22.88 28.09 -22.37
C SER A 935 22.06 27.06 -21.56
N PRO A 936 20.71 27.09 -21.64
CA PRO A 936 19.88 26.00 -21.14
C PRO A 936 19.95 24.82 -22.11
N ALA A 937 20.71 23.78 -21.77
CA ALA A 937 20.69 22.52 -22.50
C ALA A 937 19.26 21.93 -22.48
N SER A 938 18.64 21.80 -23.66
CA SER A 938 17.28 21.30 -23.83
C SER A 938 17.34 19.93 -24.48
N GLY A 939 16.97 18.90 -23.72
CA GLY A 939 17.05 17.50 -24.14
C GLY A 939 17.08 16.54 -22.95
N PRO A 940 16.87 15.24 -23.19
CA PRO A 940 16.87 14.23 -22.14
C PRO A 940 18.27 13.94 -21.55
N LEU A 941 19.34 13.77 -22.33
CA LEU A 941 20.64 13.34 -21.80
C LEU A 941 21.39 14.46 -21.06
N THR A 942 21.43 15.66 -21.62
CA THR A 942 22.18 16.81 -21.11
C THR A 942 21.31 17.79 -20.31
N GLY A 943 20.05 17.97 -20.72
CA GLY A 943 19.11 18.92 -20.14
C GLY A 943 18.40 18.44 -18.87
N ASN A 944 17.26 19.06 -18.54
CA ASN A 944 16.48 18.69 -17.36
C ASN A 944 15.38 17.63 -17.63
N GLN A 945 15.15 17.27 -18.90
CA GLN A 945 14.01 16.42 -19.31
C GLN A 945 14.24 14.91 -19.12
N PHE A 946 15.43 14.49 -18.67
CA PHE A 946 15.76 13.07 -18.46
C PHE A 946 14.72 12.29 -17.67
N ARG A 947 14.15 12.90 -16.62
CA ARG A 947 13.21 12.21 -15.74
C ARG A 947 11.95 11.83 -16.49
N GLU A 948 11.33 12.78 -17.17
CA GLU A 948 10.14 12.58 -18.00
C GLU A 948 10.39 11.58 -19.14
N TRP A 949 11.56 11.65 -19.78
CA TRP A 949 11.99 10.70 -20.82
C TRP A 949 12.21 9.29 -20.26
N SER A 950 12.85 9.15 -19.09
CA SER A 950 13.12 7.87 -18.43
C SER A 950 11.85 7.24 -17.85
N ASP A 951 10.94 8.04 -17.29
CA ASP A 951 9.65 7.60 -16.78
C ASP A 951 8.77 7.11 -17.94
N ARG A 952 8.79 7.79 -19.11
CA ARG A 952 8.11 7.33 -20.33
C ARG A 952 8.77 6.10 -21.00
N MET A 953 10.10 5.96 -20.93
CA MET A 953 10.78 4.71 -21.31
C MET A 953 10.34 3.54 -20.42
N ARG A 954 10.13 3.78 -19.12
CA ARG A 954 9.57 2.78 -18.20
C ARG A 954 8.10 2.47 -18.51
N ASP A 955 7.28 3.46 -18.86
CA ASP A 955 5.90 3.22 -19.31
C ASP A 955 5.87 2.27 -20.54
N VAL A 956 6.82 2.41 -21.46
CA VAL A 956 7.02 1.47 -22.59
C VAL A 956 7.44 0.07 -22.11
N GLU A 957 8.36 -0.01 -21.14
CA GLU A 957 8.82 -1.25 -20.48
C GLU A 957 7.62 -2.01 -19.88
N GLU A 958 6.71 -1.30 -19.21
CA GLU A 958 5.51 -1.90 -18.61
C GLU A 958 4.46 -2.30 -19.68
N MET A 959 4.28 -1.50 -20.75
CA MET A 959 3.32 -1.78 -21.84
C MET A 959 3.68 -2.95 -22.77
N VAL A 960 4.96 -3.30 -22.93
CA VAL A 960 5.37 -4.41 -23.81
C VAL A 960 5.35 -5.72 -23.03
N GLY A 961 4.46 -6.66 -23.40
CA GLY A 961 4.29 -7.94 -22.69
C GLY A 961 5.45 -8.94 -22.85
N ASP A 962 6.28 -8.79 -23.88
CA ASP A 962 7.38 -9.70 -24.22
C ASP A 962 8.63 -9.45 -23.34
N PRO A 963 9.11 -10.46 -22.56
CA PRO A 963 10.30 -10.33 -21.72
C PRO A 963 11.59 -9.93 -22.46
N GLU A 964 11.80 -10.39 -23.70
CA GLU A 964 13.00 -10.03 -24.46
C GLU A 964 12.98 -8.54 -24.81
N LEU A 965 11.82 -8.05 -25.25
CA LEU A 965 11.64 -6.65 -25.62
C LEU A 965 11.69 -5.72 -24.40
N ARG A 966 11.15 -6.14 -23.25
CA ARG A 966 11.35 -5.45 -21.96
C ARG A 966 12.84 -5.30 -21.63
N SER A 967 13.62 -6.37 -21.76
CA SER A 967 15.06 -6.32 -21.52
C SER A 967 15.80 -5.36 -22.45
N LYS A 968 15.33 -5.19 -23.71
CA LYS A 968 15.87 -4.18 -24.64
C LYS A 968 15.52 -2.76 -24.21
N VAL A 969 14.27 -2.48 -23.81
CA VAL A 969 13.86 -1.17 -23.28
C VAL A 969 14.70 -0.78 -22.06
N ALA A 970 14.82 -1.68 -21.08
CA ALA A 970 15.58 -1.46 -19.86
C ALA A 970 17.06 -1.16 -20.13
N GLN A 971 17.71 -1.92 -21.02
CA GLN A 971 19.10 -1.68 -21.42
C GLN A 971 19.32 -0.32 -22.09
N ILE A 972 18.37 0.16 -22.90
CA ILE A 972 18.44 1.49 -23.53
C ILE A 972 18.30 2.58 -22.47
N ARG A 973 17.36 2.42 -21.53
CA ARG A 973 17.14 3.34 -20.40
C ARG A 973 18.36 3.40 -19.47
N GLU A 974 19.01 2.27 -19.20
CA GLU A 974 20.24 2.18 -18.41
C GLU A 974 21.43 2.88 -19.09
N ARG A 975 21.65 2.69 -20.40
CA ARG A 975 22.72 3.37 -21.15
C ARG A 975 22.51 4.89 -21.22
N ALA A 976 21.26 5.34 -21.37
CA ALA A 976 20.92 6.76 -21.27
C ALA A 976 21.22 7.32 -19.87
N GLN A 977 20.98 6.53 -18.81
CA GLN A 977 21.27 6.90 -17.43
C GLN A 977 22.79 6.98 -17.15
N SER A 978 23.60 6.05 -17.66
CA SER A 978 25.06 6.08 -17.49
C SER A 978 25.70 7.25 -18.24
N MET A 979 25.35 7.48 -19.52
CA MET A 979 25.84 8.63 -20.28
C MET A 979 25.49 9.96 -19.61
N ARG A 980 24.30 10.06 -19.01
CA ARG A 980 23.91 11.23 -18.22
C ARG A 980 24.69 11.36 -16.90
N ALA A 981 24.97 10.25 -16.22
CA ALA A 981 25.79 10.25 -15.01
C ALA A 981 27.21 10.74 -15.32
N ASP A 982 27.81 10.28 -16.42
CA ASP A 982 29.13 10.71 -16.88
C ASP A 982 29.13 12.19 -17.28
N PHE A 983 28.11 12.66 -18.00
CA PHE A 983 27.91 14.08 -18.30
C PHE A 983 27.82 14.92 -17.02
N LYS A 984 27.07 14.47 -16.00
CA LYS A 984 26.93 15.18 -14.72
C LYS A 984 28.18 15.12 -13.84
N ARG A 985 28.99 14.06 -13.92
CA ARG A 985 30.24 13.88 -13.14
C ARG A 985 31.43 14.59 -13.75
N HIS A 986 31.53 14.63 -15.08
CA HIS A 986 32.74 15.07 -15.79
C HIS A 986 32.52 16.28 -16.70
N SER A 987 31.28 16.80 -16.81
CA SER A 987 30.89 17.88 -17.75
C SER A 987 31.22 17.60 -19.23
N LYS A 988 31.56 16.35 -19.56
CA LYS A 988 31.93 15.91 -20.91
C LYS A 988 30.66 15.63 -21.69
N ALA A 989 30.39 16.45 -22.71
CA ALA A 989 29.26 16.23 -23.62
C ALA A 989 29.29 14.79 -24.18
N PRO A 990 28.15 14.08 -24.23
CA PRO A 990 28.10 12.73 -24.79
C PRO A 990 28.44 12.80 -26.28
N GLN A 991 29.28 11.86 -26.74
CA GLN A 991 29.68 11.80 -28.16
C GLN A 991 28.50 11.34 -29.01
N GLY A 992 28.16 12.10 -30.05
CA GLY A 992 26.99 11.82 -30.91
C GLY A 992 26.99 10.40 -31.45
N ASP A 993 28.13 9.94 -32.01
CA ASP A 993 28.32 8.58 -32.52
C ASP A 993 28.00 7.50 -31.46
N LEU A 994 28.33 7.77 -30.20
CA LEU A 994 28.11 6.86 -29.08
C LEU A 994 26.63 6.84 -28.66
N VAL A 995 25.97 8.01 -28.63
CA VAL A 995 24.52 8.13 -28.40
C VAL A 995 23.74 7.43 -29.51
N ASN A 996 24.16 7.62 -30.77
CA ASN A 996 23.52 7.01 -31.91
C ASN A 996 23.62 5.47 -31.82
N ALA A 997 24.83 4.93 -31.71
CA ALA A 997 25.06 3.47 -31.69
C ALA A 997 24.50 2.75 -30.45
N GLN A 998 24.49 3.40 -29.26
CA GLN A 998 24.07 2.73 -28.02
C GLN A 998 22.62 2.97 -27.61
N ILE A 999 21.97 4.03 -28.13
CA ILE A 999 20.62 4.46 -27.73
C ILE A 999 19.70 4.60 -28.95
N LEU A 1000 20.03 5.43 -29.96
CA LEU A 1000 19.12 5.69 -31.09
C LEU A 1000 18.93 4.49 -32.02
N GLU A 1001 20.00 3.78 -32.39
CA GLU A 1001 19.93 2.59 -33.24
C GLU A 1001 19.12 1.46 -32.57
N PRO A 1002 19.37 1.10 -31.29
CA PRO A 1002 18.52 0.18 -30.54
C PRO A 1002 17.05 0.62 -30.39
N LEU A 1003 16.77 1.92 -30.25
CA LEU A 1003 15.38 2.43 -30.23
C LEU A 1003 14.67 2.20 -31.57
N VAL A 1004 15.36 2.41 -32.69
CA VAL A 1004 14.82 2.18 -34.04
C VAL A 1004 14.68 0.67 -34.32
N GLU A 1005 15.63 -0.16 -33.90
CA GLU A 1005 15.53 -1.63 -33.96
C GLU A 1005 14.29 -2.11 -33.20
N LEU A 1006 14.10 -1.64 -31.96
CA LEU A 1006 12.95 -1.98 -31.13
C LEU A 1006 11.63 -1.51 -31.76
N GLN A 1007 11.58 -0.29 -32.33
CA GLN A 1007 10.40 0.22 -33.04
C GLN A 1007 10.03 -0.66 -34.26
N ASN A 1008 11.03 -1.24 -34.94
CA ASN A 1008 10.83 -2.16 -36.05
C ASN A 1008 10.34 -3.54 -35.58
N ILE A 1009 10.94 -4.10 -34.52
CA ILE A 1009 10.50 -5.39 -33.95
C ILE A 1009 9.05 -5.29 -33.44
N LEU A 1010 8.71 -4.22 -32.72
CA LEU A 1010 7.33 -3.96 -32.30
C LEU A 1010 6.38 -3.77 -33.48
N SER A 1011 6.83 -3.18 -34.60
CA SER A 1011 6.00 -3.08 -35.81
C SER A 1011 5.71 -4.46 -36.40
N ASN A 1012 6.71 -5.35 -36.47
CA ASN A 1012 6.53 -6.71 -36.97
C ASN A 1012 5.61 -7.53 -36.06
N GLU A 1013 5.73 -7.37 -34.74
CA GLU A 1013 4.90 -8.08 -33.76
C GLU A 1013 3.44 -7.59 -33.76
N ILE A 1014 3.21 -6.28 -33.95
CA ILE A 1014 1.87 -5.72 -34.19
C ILE A 1014 1.25 -6.28 -35.48
N SER A 1015 2.04 -6.48 -36.54
CA SER A 1015 1.53 -7.06 -37.80
C SER A 1015 1.09 -8.51 -37.63
N LYS A 1016 1.96 -9.39 -37.08
CA LYS A 1016 1.62 -10.82 -36.85
C LYS A 1016 0.30 -10.98 -36.06
N ARG A 1017 0.20 -10.30 -34.92
CA ARG A 1017 -0.98 -10.38 -34.04
C ARG A 1017 -2.21 -9.69 -34.64
N GLY A 1018 -2.00 -8.74 -35.55
CA GLY A 1018 -3.07 -8.11 -36.33
C GLY A 1018 -3.69 -9.07 -37.34
N GLU A 1019 -2.87 -9.88 -38.01
CA GLU A 1019 -3.33 -10.90 -38.95
C GLU A 1019 -4.11 -12.00 -38.22
N GLU A 1020 -3.60 -12.54 -37.11
CA GLU A 1020 -4.28 -13.56 -36.31
C GLU A 1020 -5.64 -13.11 -35.73
N THR A 1021 -5.80 -11.81 -35.42
CA THR A 1021 -7.07 -11.25 -34.93
C THR A 1021 -8.06 -10.87 -36.04
N SER A 1022 -7.65 -10.92 -37.31
CA SER A 1022 -8.47 -10.58 -38.48
C SER A 1022 -9.14 -11.78 -39.16
N LEU A 1023 -9.74 -12.69 -38.39
CA LEU A 1023 -10.51 -13.82 -38.92
C LEU A 1023 -11.90 -13.38 -39.45
N ALA A 1024 -11.89 -12.70 -40.59
CA ALA A 1024 -13.04 -12.37 -41.43
C ALA A 1024 -12.81 -12.93 -42.86
N PRO A 1025 -13.86 -13.09 -43.70
CA PRO A 1025 -13.75 -13.89 -44.93
C PRO A 1025 -12.75 -13.35 -45.95
N ILE A 1026 -12.09 -14.28 -46.65
CA ILE A 1026 -11.14 -14.01 -47.74
C ILE A 1026 -11.83 -13.20 -48.84
N ASP A 1027 -11.31 -12.00 -49.12
CA ASP A 1027 -11.36 -11.40 -50.45
C ASP A 1027 -9.93 -11.02 -50.89
N ARG A 1028 -9.72 -10.90 -52.20
CA ARG A 1028 -8.37 -10.94 -52.81
C ARG A 1028 -7.82 -9.55 -53.13
N ASP A 1029 -6.82 -9.11 -52.39
CA ASP A 1029 -5.99 -7.98 -52.81
C ASP A 1029 -5.20 -8.33 -54.11
N PRO A 1030 -5.06 -7.38 -55.05
CA PRO A 1030 -4.48 -7.64 -56.36
C PRO A 1030 -2.95 -7.74 -56.33
N VAL A 1031 -2.40 -8.56 -57.23
CA VAL A 1031 -0.94 -8.68 -57.44
C VAL A 1031 -0.38 -7.32 -57.90
N PRO A 1032 0.68 -6.78 -57.26
CA PRO A 1032 1.29 -5.51 -57.68
C PRO A 1032 1.80 -5.56 -59.12
N GLU A 1033 1.58 -4.49 -59.90
CA GLU A 1033 1.90 -4.40 -61.35
C GLU A 1033 3.33 -4.81 -61.70
N LYS A 1034 4.29 -4.61 -60.79
CA LYS A 1034 5.70 -5.00 -60.98
C LYS A 1034 5.92 -6.51 -61.10
N TYR A 1035 4.92 -7.33 -60.77
CA TYR A 1035 4.96 -8.78 -60.79
C TYR A 1035 3.83 -9.41 -61.61
N SER A 1036 2.88 -8.63 -62.14
CA SER A 1036 1.77 -9.18 -62.96
C SER A 1036 2.28 -9.93 -64.17
N ASP A 1037 3.29 -9.41 -64.88
CA ASP A 1037 3.89 -10.07 -66.05
C ASP A 1037 4.73 -11.30 -65.69
N LEU A 1038 5.35 -11.32 -64.52
CA LEU A 1038 6.09 -12.49 -64.02
C LEU A 1038 5.13 -13.62 -63.61
N VAL A 1039 4.08 -13.29 -62.87
CA VAL A 1039 3.02 -14.24 -62.49
C VAL A 1039 2.28 -14.74 -63.73
N ARG A 1040 1.99 -13.86 -64.70
CA ARG A 1040 1.39 -14.22 -65.98
C ARG A 1040 2.26 -15.20 -66.75
N ARG A 1041 3.55 -14.92 -66.94
CA ARG A 1041 4.48 -15.84 -67.61
C ARG A 1041 4.60 -17.16 -66.89
N TYR A 1042 4.69 -17.15 -65.56
CA TYR A 1042 4.73 -18.38 -64.76
C TYR A 1042 3.50 -19.29 -64.99
N TYR A 1043 2.30 -18.71 -65.10
CA TYR A 1043 1.10 -19.48 -65.42
C TYR A 1043 0.93 -19.79 -66.93
N GLU A 1044 1.45 -18.97 -67.84
CA GLU A 1044 1.51 -19.28 -69.28
C GLU A 1044 2.54 -20.38 -69.61
N GLU A 1045 3.62 -20.50 -68.82
CA GLU A 1045 4.60 -21.59 -68.90
C GLU A 1045 4.06 -22.88 -68.26
N LEU A 1046 3.44 -22.82 -67.06
CA LEU A 1046 2.73 -23.97 -66.48
C LEU A 1046 1.54 -24.45 -67.35
N GLY A 1047 1.01 -23.59 -68.22
CA GLY A 1047 -0.11 -23.93 -69.12
C GLY A 1047 0.30 -24.59 -70.44
N ASN A 1048 1.58 -24.60 -70.80
CA ASN A 1048 2.07 -25.12 -72.10
C ASN A 1048 2.97 -26.37 -72.00
N GLY A 1049 3.27 -26.85 -70.78
CA GLY A 1049 3.76 -28.21 -70.55
C GLY A 1049 2.59 -29.19 -70.37
N LYS A 1050 2.55 -30.27 -71.16
CA LYS A 1050 1.63 -31.41 -70.97
C LYS A 1050 2.27 -32.48 -70.08
#